data_AF-F2TPT7-F1
#
_entry.id   AF-F2TPT7-F1
#
_cell.length_a   1.000
_cell.length_b   1.000
_cell.length_c   1.000
_cell.angle_alpha   90.00
_cell.angle_beta   90.00
_cell.angle_gamma   90.00
#
_symmetry.space_group_name_H-M   'P 1'
#
loop_
_entity.id
_entity.type
_entity.pdbx_description
1 polymer ?
#
loop_
_entity_poly.entity_id
_entity_poly.type
_entity_poly.pdbx_seq_one_letter_code
_entity_poly.pdbx_strand_id
1 'polypeptide(L)'
;MVNESPNSTSLSEPGVLKERQFADDYLDDTFHSVGATRMRKRIIEGSRKFLEQLFYKEVETIIAKNPREAQLGGVPSITNKIRAYIRLRAARKDLAPDGMELQMVGQDYCWILIFYLLRCGFVKEAAEYVSQDPGFRSLDHKFVTYMTTYAQSRRLPRDLQQKINGEYQQRLRNAPENTVDPYRMACYKIIGRCDLSQRRFDSIGQGVEDWMWLQFVFAREDSRTEEVAGELFGLEEIQSDITEIGQRVFGKGQDGPGGYGTFFLLQILGGMFEQAIACLADHAPISAVHFAIALDFYGLLRVSDFYTSGDELLTFSTKQAPQINFASLITQYTREFRTGYVEAAVDYFTLICLNADLPGELGKSQASVCHEALREFILETRDFAILLGDIRSDGNRIKGVIERRLKLIKLIDQEEFLKTITVQAAAVADDKGLIADAVLLYHLAEEYDNVISIINRALADAVAVDLGDSAKKLQPLKPRTTPDSQGQPQQQPQQAGAPTEQGSSLSLTAVDDPVVLAKNMIGLYNTNALYYQKIHQINRDACGLLLRTMEAKANVEAGKWAQALDDINNLQILPLRAQGSVPYIRSAAQAFPSLPPVISRNAGQLIMWSMMCIGRERERLQQGAYANDMRQSLADELLVMAKDLMVFAGMIKYKLPPRVYEMLAKAGGEIGL
;
A
#
# COMPACT_ATOMS: atom_id res chain seq x y z
N MET A 1 3.91 -24.27 -3.32
CA MET A 1 2.81 -24.72 -2.44
C MET A 1 2.14 -25.93 -3.08
N VAL A 2 1.82 -26.96 -2.30
CA VAL A 2 1.40 -28.26 -2.83
C VAL A 2 -0.09 -28.45 -2.57
N ASN A 3 -0.85 -28.73 -3.64
CA ASN A 3 -2.27 -29.15 -3.64
C ASN A 3 -3.37 -28.06 -3.60
N GLU A 4 -3.05 -26.78 -3.75
CA GLU A 4 -4.11 -25.81 -4.05
C GLU A 4 -4.55 -25.97 -5.52
N SER A 5 -5.86 -26.04 -5.76
CA SER A 5 -6.41 -26.18 -7.10
C SER A 5 -6.23 -24.86 -7.86
N PRO A 6 -5.65 -24.86 -9.07
CA PRO A 6 -5.51 -23.64 -9.87
C PRO A 6 -6.87 -23.09 -10.34
N ASN A 7 -7.94 -23.86 -10.19
CA ASN A 7 -9.30 -23.50 -10.61
C ASN A 7 -10.17 -23.01 -9.45
N SER A 8 -9.61 -22.85 -8.25
CA SER A 8 -10.40 -22.39 -7.10
C SER A 8 -10.70 -20.90 -7.21
N THR A 9 -11.97 -20.55 -7.00
CA THR A 9 -12.49 -19.19 -7.24
C THR A 9 -12.92 -18.47 -5.97
N SER A 10 -13.11 -19.20 -4.87
CA SER A 10 -13.49 -18.65 -3.57
C SER A 10 -12.62 -19.17 -2.43
N LEU A 11 -12.28 -18.27 -1.49
CA LEU A 11 -11.60 -18.58 -0.24
C LEU A 11 -12.40 -19.53 0.69
N SER A 12 -13.69 -19.72 0.41
CA SER A 12 -14.54 -20.65 1.14
C SER A 12 -14.45 -22.10 0.63
N GLU A 13 -13.78 -22.35 -0.49
CA GLU A 13 -13.67 -23.70 -1.06
C GLU A 13 -12.75 -24.60 -0.22
N PRO A 14 -13.10 -25.89 -0.05
CA PRO A 14 -12.27 -26.84 0.69
C PRO A 14 -10.94 -27.08 -0.02
N GLY A 15 -9.83 -26.87 0.69
CA GLY A 15 -8.47 -27.05 0.16
C GLY A 15 -7.78 -25.75 -0.29
N VAL A 16 -8.51 -24.63 -0.32
CA VAL A 16 -7.93 -23.30 -0.55
C VAL A 16 -7.15 -22.85 0.68
N LEU A 17 -5.96 -22.31 0.44
CA LEU A 17 -5.10 -21.83 1.51
C LEU A 17 -5.61 -20.47 2.01
N LYS A 18 -5.52 -20.27 3.33
CA LYS A 18 -6.03 -19.05 3.97
C LYS A 18 -4.99 -17.93 3.94
N GLU A 19 -5.50 -16.69 4.03
CA GLU A 19 -4.68 -15.50 4.30
C GLU A 19 -3.74 -15.78 5.48
N ARG A 20 -2.45 -15.56 5.22
CA ARG A 20 -1.32 -15.67 6.16
C ARG A 20 -1.18 -17.00 6.90
N GLN A 21 -1.68 -18.08 6.30
CA GLN A 21 -1.65 -19.41 6.90
C GLN A 21 -0.26 -19.89 7.33
N PHE A 22 0.81 -19.41 6.69
CA PHE A 22 2.18 -19.82 6.99
C PHE A 22 2.99 -18.80 7.81
N ALA A 23 2.41 -17.66 8.17
CA ALA A 23 3.13 -16.57 8.84
C ALA A 23 3.79 -17.03 10.14
N ASP A 24 3.06 -17.72 11.02
CA ASP A 24 3.59 -18.21 12.30
C ASP A 24 4.80 -19.16 12.11
N ASP A 25 4.69 -20.12 11.19
CA ASP A 25 5.74 -21.13 10.96
C ASP A 25 6.95 -20.53 10.22
N TYR A 26 6.75 -19.54 9.32
CA TYR A 26 7.82 -18.91 8.53
C TYR A 26 8.56 -17.80 9.28
N LEU A 27 7.84 -17.02 10.09
CA LEU A 27 8.38 -15.85 10.77
C LEU A 27 9.00 -16.17 12.13
N ASP A 28 8.85 -17.40 12.64
CA ASP A 28 9.52 -17.86 13.86
C ASP A 28 11.04 -17.79 13.71
N ASP A 29 11.66 -16.91 14.47
CA ASP A 29 13.12 -16.73 14.49
C ASP A 29 13.86 -17.92 15.14
N THR A 30 13.17 -18.81 15.82
CA THR A 30 13.78 -19.94 16.52
C THR A 30 14.05 -21.07 15.53
N PHE A 31 15.29 -21.15 15.03
CA PHE A 31 15.68 -22.09 13.96
C PHE A 31 15.26 -23.55 14.21
N HIS A 32 15.35 -24.03 15.45
CA HIS A 32 15.02 -25.41 15.83
C HIS A 32 13.58 -25.59 16.32
N SER A 33 12.70 -24.60 16.14
CA SER A 33 11.29 -24.77 16.50
C SER A 33 10.61 -25.79 15.60
N VAL A 34 9.48 -26.31 16.09
CA VAL A 34 8.63 -27.23 15.33
C VAL A 34 8.07 -26.55 14.08
N GLY A 35 7.70 -25.26 14.17
CA GLY A 35 7.17 -24.47 13.06
C GLY A 35 8.22 -24.24 11.97
N ALA A 36 9.39 -23.72 12.33
CA ALA A 36 10.49 -23.48 11.40
C ALA A 36 10.95 -24.77 10.71
N THR A 37 11.09 -25.87 11.46
CA THR A 37 11.44 -27.18 10.87
C THR A 37 10.36 -27.70 9.92
N ARG A 38 9.08 -27.54 10.27
CA ARG A 38 7.96 -27.89 9.39
C ARG A 38 7.98 -27.05 8.11
N MET A 39 8.32 -25.77 8.19
CA MET A 39 8.42 -24.89 7.04
C MET A 39 9.54 -25.34 6.09
N ARG A 40 10.74 -25.62 6.59
CA ARG A 40 11.85 -26.12 5.76
C ARG A 40 11.51 -27.46 5.08
N LYS A 41 10.86 -28.39 5.79
CA LYS A 41 10.32 -29.64 5.20
C LYS A 41 9.36 -29.37 4.05
N ARG A 42 8.42 -28.44 4.23
CA ARG A 42 7.43 -28.06 3.21
C ARG A 42 8.08 -27.43 1.98
N ILE A 43 9.09 -26.58 2.16
CA ILE A 43 9.86 -25.97 1.06
C ILE A 43 10.56 -27.07 0.26
N ILE A 44 11.34 -27.95 0.91
CA ILE A 44 12.04 -29.05 0.24
C ILE A 44 11.07 -29.95 -0.53
N GLU A 45 9.98 -30.38 0.11
CA GLU A 45 9.00 -31.27 -0.51
C GLU A 45 8.30 -30.59 -1.69
N GLY A 46 7.90 -29.32 -1.53
CA GLY A 46 7.24 -28.55 -2.56
C GLY A 46 8.11 -28.31 -3.78
N SER A 47 9.37 -27.91 -3.56
CA SER A 47 10.35 -27.68 -4.62
C SER A 47 10.69 -28.97 -5.36
N ARG A 48 10.89 -30.08 -4.64
CA ARG A 48 11.08 -31.40 -5.27
C ARG A 48 9.88 -31.79 -6.13
N LYS A 49 8.65 -31.71 -5.58
CA LYS A 49 7.43 -32.08 -6.31
C LYS A 49 7.22 -31.22 -7.55
N PHE A 50 7.49 -29.92 -7.46
CA PHE A 50 7.42 -29.03 -8.61
C PHE A 50 8.38 -29.46 -9.72
N LEU A 51 9.65 -29.72 -9.39
CA LEU A 51 10.66 -30.16 -10.37
C LEU A 51 10.36 -31.56 -10.95
N GLU A 52 9.82 -32.47 -10.15
CA GLU A 52 9.35 -33.79 -10.59
C GLU A 52 8.20 -33.63 -11.62
N GLN A 53 7.21 -32.79 -11.32
CA GLN A 53 6.06 -32.52 -12.20
C GLN A 53 6.44 -31.74 -13.46
N LEU A 54 7.37 -30.79 -13.34
CA LEU A 54 7.86 -29.99 -14.47
C LEU A 54 8.45 -30.90 -15.55
N PHE A 55 9.36 -31.80 -15.14
CA PHE A 55 9.96 -32.77 -16.04
C PHE A 55 8.95 -33.78 -16.59
N TYR A 56 7.99 -34.24 -15.77
CA TYR A 56 6.96 -35.14 -16.28
C TYR A 56 6.09 -34.50 -17.38
N LYS A 57 5.73 -33.22 -17.24
CA LYS A 57 5.04 -32.46 -18.30
C LYS A 57 5.88 -32.33 -19.56
N GLU A 58 7.19 -32.16 -19.43
CA GLU A 58 8.12 -32.16 -20.56
C GLU A 58 8.11 -33.52 -21.27
N VAL A 59 8.17 -34.62 -20.51
CA VAL A 59 8.07 -35.99 -21.03
C VAL A 59 6.77 -36.17 -21.84
N GLU A 60 5.62 -35.77 -21.28
CA GLU A 60 4.33 -35.84 -21.98
C GLU A 60 4.33 -35.00 -23.27
N THR A 61 4.93 -33.81 -23.23
CA THR A 61 5.05 -32.92 -24.39
C THR A 61 5.92 -33.53 -25.49
N ILE A 62 7.04 -34.14 -25.14
CA ILE A 62 7.95 -34.79 -26.08
C ILE A 62 7.28 -35.99 -26.75
N ILE A 63 6.55 -36.81 -25.99
CA ILE A 63 5.78 -37.95 -26.51
C ILE A 63 4.69 -37.45 -27.48
N ALA A 64 3.93 -36.43 -27.08
CA ALA A 64 2.85 -35.87 -27.89
C ALA A 64 3.36 -35.28 -29.23
N LYS A 65 4.57 -34.70 -29.23
CA LYS A 65 5.22 -34.18 -30.45
C LYS A 65 5.74 -35.29 -31.39
N ASN A 66 5.99 -36.50 -30.89
CA ASN A 66 6.62 -37.58 -31.65
C ASN A 66 5.81 -38.91 -31.59
N PRO A 67 4.51 -38.94 -31.93
CA PRO A 67 3.63 -40.08 -31.63
C PRO A 67 4.00 -41.36 -32.39
N ARG A 68 4.52 -41.23 -33.63
CA ARG A 68 4.90 -42.39 -34.48
C ARG A 68 6.12 -43.12 -33.96
N GLU A 69 7.12 -42.38 -33.48
CA GLU A 69 8.35 -42.95 -32.92
C GLU A 69 8.17 -43.38 -31.47
N ALA A 70 7.36 -42.64 -30.70
CA ALA A 70 7.09 -42.95 -29.31
C ALA A 70 6.33 -44.28 -29.14
N GLN A 71 5.51 -44.65 -30.14
CA GLN A 71 4.78 -45.92 -30.22
C GLN A 71 4.13 -46.30 -28.88
N LEU A 72 3.42 -45.36 -28.25
CA LEU A 72 2.89 -45.51 -26.89
C LEU A 72 2.00 -46.77 -26.73
N GLY A 73 1.34 -47.21 -27.80
CA GLY A 73 0.57 -48.47 -27.81
C GLY A 73 -0.73 -48.36 -27.02
N GLY A 74 -1.07 -49.43 -26.26
CA GLY A 74 -2.35 -49.65 -25.55
C GLY A 74 -2.69 -48.65 -24.42
N VAL A 75 -3.27 -49.14 -23.31
CA VAL A 75 -3.73 -48.26 -22.21
C VAL A 75 -2.55 -47.43 -21.65
N PRO A 76 -2.64 -46.07 -21.63
CA PRO A 76 -1.54 -45.20 -21.26
C PRO A 76 -1.28 -45.21 -19.75
N SER A 77 -0.47 -46.15 -19.27
CA SER A 77 0.07 -46.14 -17.91
C SER A 77 1.29 -45.22 -17.80
N ILE A 78 1.60 -44.76 -16.58
CA ILE A 78 2.78 -43.95 -16.27
C ILE A 78 4.05 -44.65 -16.77
N THR A 79 4.23 -45.93 -16.43
CA THR A 79 5.38 -46.73 -16.87
C THR A 79 5.48 -46.81 -18.39
N ASN A 80 4.36 -46.95 -19.11
CA ASN A 80 4.37 -46.99 -20.57
C ASN A 80 4.72 -45.64 -21.20
N LYS A 81 4.31 -44.53 -20.59
CA LYS A 81 4.75 -43.18 -21.00
C LYS A 81 6.26 -43.03 -20.83
N ILE A 82 6.82 -43.44 -19.71
CA ILE A 82 8.28 -43.39 -19.49
C ILE A 82 9.02 -44.30 -20.47
N ARG A 83 8.52 -45.52 -20.75
CA ARG A 83 9.09 -46.38 -21.81
C ARG A 83 9.05 -45.73 -23.19
N ALA A 84 7.95 -45.05 -23.54
CA ALA A 84 7.84 -44.32 -24.80
C ALA A 84 8.88 -43.19 -24.89
N TYR A 85 9.07 -42.44 -23.80
CA TYR A 85 10.11 -41.42 -23.71
C TYR A 85 11.52 -42.00 -23.88
N ILE A 86 11.83 -43.10 -23.20
CA ILE A 86 13.12 -43.79 -23.33
C ILE A 86 13.35 -44.28 -24.76
N ARG A 87 12.32 -44.81 -25.44
CA ARG A 87 12.41 -45.22 -26.84
C ARG A 87 12.75 -44.08 -27.79
N LEU A 88 12.14 -42.90 -27.59
CA LEU A 88 12.47 -41.70 -28.37
C LEU A 88 13.95 -41.32 -28.21
N ARG A 89 14.42 -41.34 -26.96
CA ARG A 89 15.82 -41.06 -26.62
C ARG A 89 16.80 -42.09 -27.19
N ALA A 90 16.43 -43.36 -27.11
CA ALA A 90 17.19 -44.45 -27.73
C ALA A 90 17.31 -44.27 -29.25
N ALA A 91 16.22 -43.91 -29.93
CA ALA A 91 16.20 -43.65 -31.37
C ALA A 91 17.12 -42.47 -31.76
N ARG A 92 17.25 -41.47 -30.88
CA ARG A 92 18.15 -40.32 -31.05
C ARG A 92 19.59 -40.59 -30.63
N LYS A 93 19.88 -41.78 -30.07
CA LYS A 93 21.17 -42.16 -29.51
C LYS A 93 21.66 -41.19 -28.43
N ASP A 94 20.73 -40.68 -27.61
CA ASP A 94 21.05 -39.68 -26.57
C ASP A 94 20.88 -40.23 -25.14
N LEU A 95 20.75 -41.55 -24.96
CA LEU A 95 20.56 -42.17 -23.65
C LEU A 95 21.80 -42.07 -22.76
N ALA A 96 22.99 -42.29 -23.32
CA ALA A 96 24.26 -42.22 -22.63
C ALA A 96 25.38 -41.91 -23.64
N PRO A 97 26.56 -41.45 -23.19
CA PRO A 97 27.72 -41.32 -24.05
C PRO A 97 28.06 -42.62 -24.79
N ASP A 98 28.64 -42.49 -25.99
CA ASP A 98 29.03 -43.64 -26.82
C ASP A 98 29.98 -44.58 -26.07
N GLY A 99 29.72 -45.88 -26.15
CA GLY A 99 30.53 -46.93 -25.52
C GLY A 99 30.13 -47.33 -24.10
N MET A 100 29.10 -46.71 -23.52
CA MET A 100 28.56 -47.12 -22.22
C MET A 100 27.68 -48.36 -22.31
N GLU A 101 27.93 -49.35 -21.45
CA GLU A 101 27.08 -50.55 -21.35
C GLU A 101 25.80 -50.23 -20.56
N LEU A 102 24.64 -50.36 -21.23
CA LEU A 102 23.32 -50.14 -20.64
C LEU A 102 22.63 -51.48 -20.39
N GLN A 103 22.16 -51.69 -19.16
CA GLN A 103 21.60 -52.97 -18.77
C GLN A 103 20.14 -53.10 -19.21
N MET A 104 19.80 -54.23 -19.84
CA MET A 104 18.46 -54.52 -20.32
C MET A 104 17.83 -55.72 -19.61
N VAL A 105 16.52 -55.61 -19.35
CA VAL A 105 15.67 -56.72 -18.91
C VAL A 105 14.50 -56.82 -19.90
N GLY A 106 14.48 -57.90 -20.68
CA GLY A 106 13.56 -58.01 -21.82
C GLY A 106 13.80 -56.90 -22.83
N GLN A 107 12.86 -55.96 -22.96
CA GLN A 107 12.95 -54.80 -23.85
C GLN A 107 13.22 -53.48 -23.11
N ASP A 108 13.26 -53.51 -21.78
CA ASP A 108 13.42 -52.30 -20.96
C ASP A 108 14.90 -52.07 -20.64
N TYR A 109 15.40 -50.86 -20.89
CA TYR A 109 16.60 -50.35 -20.24
C TYR A 109 16.28 -50.12 -18.76
N CYS A 110 16.45 -51.16 -17.94
CA CYS A 110 15.77 -51.27 -16.64
C CYS A 110 16.17 -50.15 -15.66
N TRP A 111 17.45 -49.79 -15.61
CA TRP A 111 17.92 -48.70 -14.73
C TRP A 111 17.50 -47.32 -15.23
N ILE A 112 17.44 -47.12 -16.54
CA ILE A 112 16.95 -45.88 -17.15
C ILE A 112 15.47 -45.69 -16.84
N LEU A 113 14.68 -46.77 -16.92
CA LEU A 113 13.27 -46.77 -16.56
C LEU A 113 13.06 -46.39 -15.10
N ILE A 114 13.79 -47.01 -14.17
CA ILE A 114 13.72 -46.69 -12.74
C ILE A 114 14.14 -45.23 -12.50
N PHE A 115 15.22 -44.77 -13.13
CA PHE A 115 15.70 -43.40 -13.00
C PHE A 115 14.64 -42.38 -13.42
N TYR A 116 14.02 -42.53 -14.60
CA TYR A 116 13.02 -41.56 -15.05
C TYR A 116 11.70 -41.64 -14.27
N LEU A 117 11.33 -42.81 -13.76
CA LEU A 117 10.22 -42.91 -12.80
C LEU A 117 10.53 -42.11 -11.53
N LEU A 118 11.74 -42.23 -10.97
CA LEU A 118 12.16 -41.42 -9.82
C LEU A 118 12.24 -39.92 -10.15
N ARG A 119 12.77 -39.55 -11.32
CA ARG A 119 12.90 -38.16 -11.79
C ARG A 119 11.55 -37.46 -11.97
N CYS A 120 10.52 -38.22 -12.32
CA CYS A 120 9.13 -37.75 -12.42
C CYS A 120 8.35 -37.85 -11.10
N GLY A 121 8.96 -38.35 -10.01
CA GLY A 121 8.31 -38.51 -8.71
C GLY A 121 7.46 -39.78 -8.53
N PHE A 122 7.46 -40.69 -9.51
CA PHE A 122 6.72 -41.95 -9.52
C PHE A 122 7.46 -43.08 -8.79
N VAL A 123 7.69 -42.86 -7.50
CA VAL A 123 8.45 -43.78 -6.63
C VAL A 123 7.72 -45.11 -6.45
N LYS A 124 6.37 -45.11 -6.41
CA LYS A 124 5.57 -46.32 -6.22
C LYS A 124 5.64 -47.22 -7.46
N GLU A 125 5.53 -46.62 -8.63
CA GLU A 125 5.62 -47.27 -9.93
C GLU A 125 7.02 -47.87 -10.14
N ALA A 126 8.07 -47.17 -9.70
CA ALA A 126 9.43 -47.71 -9.70
C ALA A 126 9.57 -48.94 -8.78
N ALA A 127 8.96 -48.91 -7.58
CA ALA A 127 8.97 -50.05 -6.66
C ALA A 127 8.13 -51.24 -7.18
N GLU A 128 7.01 -50.96 -7.83
CA GLU A 128 6.18 -51.96 -8.48
C GLU A 128 6.94 -52.66 -9.61
N TYR A 129 7.62 -51.90 -10.48
CA TYR A 129 8.42 -52.46 -11.57
C TYR A 129 9.50 -53.43 -11.06
N VAL A 130 10.33 -53.01 -10.08
CA VAL A 130 11.42 -53.85 -9.59
C VAL A 130 10.96 -55.08 -8.81
N SER A 131 9.75 -55.04 -8.22
CA SER A 131 9.22 -56.15 -7.43
C SER A 131 8.47 -57.18 -8.26
N GLN A 132 7.79 -56.77 -9.34
CA GLN A 132 7.00 -57.65 -10.18
C GLN A 132 7.85 -58.32 -11.27
N ASP A 133 8.79 -57.60 -11.88
CA ASP A 133 9.59 -58.12 -13.00
C ASP A 133 10.55 -59.24 -12.54
N PRO A 134 10.40 -60.50 -13.02
CA PRO A 134 11.27 -61.60 -12.62
C PRO A 134 12.72 -61.41 -13.08
N GLY A 135 12.94 -60.78 -14.23
CA GLY A 135 14.27 -60.51 -14.77
C GLY A 135 15.02 -59.53 -13.89
N PHE A 136 14.37 -58.44 -13.47
CA PHE A 136 14.99 -57.46 -12.56
C PHE A 136 15.29 -58.06 -11.18
N ARG A 137 14.37 -58.86 -10.63
CA ARG A 137 14.61 -59.55 -9.35
C ARG A 137 15.82 -60.46 -9.38
N SER A 138 16.04 -61.16 -10.50
CA SER A 138 17.22 -62.00 -10.70
C SER A 138 18.51 -61.18 -10.84
N LEU A 139 18.40 -59.97 -11.39
CA LEU A 139 19.49 -59.05 -11.67
C LEU A 139 20.02 -58.36 -10.41
N ASP A 140 19.14 -57.80 -9.56
CA ASP A 140 19.54 -57.13 -8.32
C ASP A 140 18.48 -57.21 -7.21
N HIS A 141 18.39 -58.39 -6.56
CA HIS A 141 17.46 -58.62 -5.44
C HIS A 141 17.65 -57.66 -4.25
N LYS A 142 18.87 -57.15 -4.04
CA LYS A 142 19.16 -56.22 -2.94
C LYS A 142 18.55 -54.86 -3.22
N PHE A 143 18.70 -54.36 -4.46
CA PHE A 143 18.07 -53.12 -4.87
C PHE A 143 16.53 -53.16 -4.76
N VAL A 144 15.91 -54.31 -5.04
CA VAL A 144 14.45 -54.50 -4.82
C VAL A 144 14.07 -54.19 -3.37
N THR A 145 14.86 -54.66 -2.40
CA THR A 145 14.64 -54.40 -0.97
C THR A 145 14.81 -52.92 -0.63
N TYR A 146 15.84 -52.26 -1.17
CA TYR A 146 16.05 -50.83 -0.95
C TYR A 146 14.90 -50.00 -1.55
N MET A 147 14.53 -50.26 -2.80
CA MET A 147 13.51 -49.51 -3.53
C MET A 147 12.12 -49.65 -2.92
N THR A 148 11.70 -50.88 -2.57
CA THR A 148 10.40 -51.14 -1.93
C THR A 148 10.31 -50.52 -0.54
N THR A 149 11.40 -50.52 0.24
CA THR A 149 11.47 -49.83 1.53
C THR A 149 11.40 -48.31 1.34
N TYR A 150 12.20 -47.77 0.40
CA TYR A 150 12.21 -46.35 0.08
C TYR A 150 10.84 -45.85 -0.40
N ALA A 151 10.05 -46.66 -1.12
CA ALA A 151 8.73 -46.26 -1.57
C ALA A 151 7.71 -46.01 -0.45
N GLN A 152 7.96 -46.48 0.77
CA GLN A 152 7.08 -46.28 1.92
C GLN A 152 7.23 -44.87 2.51
N SER A 153 8.46 -44.36 2.63
CA SER A 153 8.76 -43.12 3.37
C SER A 153 9.82 -42.21 2.72
N ARG A 154 10.30 -42.54 1.52
CA ARG A 154 11.46 -41.91 0.82
C ARG A 154 12.72 -41.82 1.69
N ARG A 155 12.86 -42.77 2.62
CA ARG A 155 13.97 -42.91 3.56
C ARG A 155 14.25 -44.39 3.81
N LEU A 156 15.54 -44.73 3.88
CA LEU A 156 15.98 -46.06 4.30
C LEU A 156 16.25 -46.06 5.81
N PRO A 157 15.91 -47.15 6.53
CA PRO A 157 16.41 -47.40 7.88
C PRO A 157 17.94 -47.48 7.91
N ARG A 158 18.55 -47.16 9.06
CA ARG A 158 20.01 -47.07 9.25
C ARG A 158 20.76 -48.32 8.75
N ASP A 159 20.23 -49.51 8.99
CA ASP A 159 20.86 -50.76 8.55
C ASP A 159 20.91 -50.90 7.03
N LEU A 160 19.83 -50.55 6.33
CA LEU A 160 19.79 -50.57 4.87
C LEU A 160 20.62 -49.43 4.27
N GLN A 161 20.64 -48.28 4.93
CA GLN A 161 21.45 -47.11 4.56
C GLN A 161 22.95 -47.45 4.57
N GLN A 162 23.44 -48.14 5.60
CA GLN A 162 24.85 -48.58 5.64
C GLN A 162 25.18 -49.62 4.55
N LYS A 163 24.27 -50.56 4.30
CA LYS A 163 24.46 -51.59 3.27
C LYS A 163 24.51 -51.00 1.86
N ILE A 164 23.56 -50.14 1.51
CA ILE A 164 23.54 -49.52 0.18
C ILE A 164 24.76 -48.60 -0.05
N ASN A 165 25.20 -47.88 0.99
CA ASN A 165 26.43 -47.08 0.93
C ASN A 165 27.68 -47.94 0.71
N GLY A 166 27.80 -49.06 1.43
CA GLY A 166 28.91 -50.00 1.24
C GLY A 166 28.96 -50.57 -0.18
N GLU A 167 27.80 -50.96 -0.73
CA GLU A 167 27.69 -51.48 -2.10
C GLU A 167 28.00 -50.41 -3.15
N TYR A 168 27.51 -49.19 -2.95
CA TYR A 168 27.81 -48.06 -3.83
C TYR A 168 29.32 -47.77 -3.87
N GLN A 169 29.97 -47.68 -2.71
CA GLN A 169 31.41 -47.40 -2.61
C GLN A 169 32.26 -48.55 -3.19
N GLN A 170 31.86 -49.80 -2.96
CA GLN A 170 32.56 -50.96 -3.52
C GLN A 170 32.53 -50.93 -5.06
N ARG A 171 31.36 -50.61 -5.65
CA ARG A 171 31.22 -50.51 -7.11
C ARG A 171 31.97 -49.32 -7.67
N LEU A 172 31.90 -48.16 -7.01
CA LEU A 172 32.59 -46.95 -7.43
C LEU A 172 34.12 -47.13 -7.49
N ARG A 173 34.70 -47.89 -6.55
CA ARG A 173 36.16 -48.11 -6.49
C ARG A 173 36.67 -49.25 -7.35
N ASN A 174 35.89 -50.33 -7.46
CA ASN A 174 36.39 -51.60 -7.98
C ASN A 174 35.91 -51.91 -9.40
N ALA A 175 34.91 -51.20 -9.92
CA ALA A 175 34.40 -51.50 -11.25
C ALA A 175 35.31 -50.88 -12.32
N PRO A 176 35.64 -51.62 -13.40
CA PRO A 176 36.34 -51.06 -14.54
C PRO A 176 35.57 -49.89 -15.16
N GLU A 177 36.28 -48.90 -15.69
CA GLU A 177 35.66 -47.74 -16.34
C GLU A 177 34.68 -48.19 -17.45
N ASN A 178 33.52 -47.51 -17.54
CA ASN A 178 32.45 -47.74 -18.52
C ASN A 178 31.74 -49.11 -18.49
N THR A 179 32.02 -49.97 -17.50
CA THR A 179 31.37 -51.29 -17.37
C THR A 179 30.15 -51.31 -16.45
N VAL A 180 29.94 -50.25 -15.68
CA VAL A 180 28.76 -50.12 -14.80
C VAL A 180 27.77 -49.18 -15.46
N ASP A 181 26.54 -49.65 -15.60
CA ASP A 181 25.43 -48.81 -16.04
C ASP A 181 25.36 -47.52 -15.19
N PRO A 182 25.51 -46.33 -15.79
CA PRO A 182 25.55 -45.08 -15.05
C PRO A 182 24.22 -44.77 -14.36
N TYR A 183 23.09 -45.23 -14.92
CA TYR A 183 21.78 -45.08 -14.31
C TYR A 183 21.61 -45.98 -13.09
N ARG A 184 22.28 -47.13 -13.04
CA ARG A 184 22.34 -47.96 -11.83
C ARG A 184 23.00 -47.20 -10.69
N MET A 185 24.15 -46.58 -10.95
CA MET A 185 24.86 -45.78 -9.95
C MET A 185 24.00 -44.58 -9.50
N ALA A 186 23.33 -43.90 -10.44
CA ALA A 186 22.41 -42.81 -10.10
C ALA A 186 21.23 -43.27 -9.24
N CYS A 187 20.58 -44.38 -9.57
CA CYS A 187 19.49 -44.95 -8.77
C CYS A 187 19.94 -45.33 -7.35
N TYR A 188 21.11 -45.96 -7.20
CA TYR A 188 21.70 -46.24 -5.90
C TYR A 188 21.98 -44.95 -5.12
N LYS A 189 22.56 -43.94 -5.78
CA LYS A 189 22.86 -42.64 -5.19
C LYS A 189 21.60 -41.94 -4.68
N ILE A 190 20.52 -41.91 -5.48
CA ILE A 190 19.23 -41.30 -5.15
C ILE A 190 18.57 -42.00 -3.94
N ILE A 191 18.45 -43.33 -4.01
CA ILE A 191 17.72 -44.11 -3.00
C ILE A 191 18.51 -44.18 -1.70
N GLY A 192 19.83 -44.33 -1.79
CA GLY A 192 20.73 -44.47 -0.66
C GLY A 192 21.35 -43.16 -0.18
N ARG A 193 21.05 -42.01 -0.77
CA ARG A 193 21.74 -40.72 -0.49
C ARG A 193 23.28 -40.90 -0.44
N CYS A 194 23.83 -41.71 -1.34
CA CYS A 194 25.24 -42.06 -1.31
C CYS A 194 26.10 -40.87 -1.75
N ASP A 195 27.27 -40.70 -1.13
CA ASP A 195 28.27 -39.70 -1.54
C ASP A 195 27.72 -38.27 -1.75
N LEU A 196 27.27 -37.67 -0.64
CA LEU A 196 26.75 -36.30 -0.60
C LEU A 196 27.84 -35.22 -0.83
N SER A 197 29.12 -35.62 -0.90
CA SER A 197 30.22 -34.71 -1.22
C SER A 197 30.20 -34.30 -2.71
N GLN A 198 29.79 -35.21 -3.60
CA GLN A 198 29.65 -34.96 -5.03
C GLN A 198 28.18 -35.07 -5.44
N ARG A 199 27.38 -34.01 -5.27
CA ARG A 199 25.93 -34.00 -5.58
C ARG A 199 25.62 -33.79 -7.06
N ARG A 200 26.19 -34.64 -7.92
CA ARG A 200 25.98 -34.66 -9.37
C ARG A 200 26.07 -36.09 -9.94
N PHE A 201 25.67 -36.26 -11.20
CA PHE A 201 25.90 -37.50 -11.95
C PHE A 201 27.01 -37.26 -12.98
N ASP A 202 28.06 -38.07 -12.97
CA ASP A 202 29.23 -37.83 -13.83
C ASP A 202 29.04 -38.31 -15.29
N SER A 203 28.22 -39.34 -15.51
CA SER A 203 28.08 -40.02 -16.82
C SER A 203 26.66 -39.95 -17.41
N ILE A 204 25.80 -39.11 -16.84
CA ILE A 204 24.44 -38.84 -17.33
C ILE A 204 24.39 -37.36 -17.70
N GLY A 205 23.94 -37.03 -18.91
CA GLY A 205 23.75 -35.62 -19.28
C GLY A 205 22.75 -34.96 -18.34
N GLN A 206 23.19 -33.92 -17.60
CA GLN A 206 22.34 -33.18 -16.66
C GLN A 206 22.08 -31.78 -17.19
N GLY A 207 20.81 -31.40 -17.27
CA GLY A 207 20.43 -29.99 -17.36
C GLY A 207 20.55 -29.29 -16.00
N VAL A 208 20.42 -27.97 -15.98
CA VAL A 208 20.38 -27.17 -14.75
C VAL A 208 19.23 -27.65 -13.83
N GLU A 209 18.07 -27.95 -14.39
CA GLU A 209 16.90 -28.45 -13.64
C GLU A 209 17.13 -29.83 -13.00
N ASP A 210 17.92 -30.69 -13.65
CA ASP A 210 18.25 -32.01 -13.10
C ASP A 210 19.20 -31.90 -11.90
N TRP A 211 20.16 -30.98 -11.98
CA TRP A 211 21.02 -30.65 -10.86
C TRP A 211 20.22 -30.06 -9.69
N MET A 212 19.30 -29.13 -9.97
CA MET A 212 18.40 -28.55 -8.96
C MET A 212 17.56 -29.63 -8.28
N TRP A 213 16.91 -30.49 -9.08
CA TRP A 213 16.09 -31.59 -8.58
C TRP A 213 16.89 -32.49 -7.65
N LEU A 214 18.13 -32.79 -8.01
CA LEU A 214 19.00 -33.65 -7.22
C LEU A 214 19.29 -33.08 -5.83
N GLN A 215 19.47 -31.75 -5.69
CA GLN A 215 19.66 -31.12 -4.39
C GLN A 215 18.45 -31.37 -3.48
N PHE A 216 17.23 -31.12 -3.96
CA PHE A 216 16.00 -31.34 -3.16
C PHE A 216 15.67 -32.82 -2.92
N VAL A 217 16.13 -33.72 -3.80
CA VAL A 217 16.02 -35.17 -3.57
C VAL A 217 16.92 -35.63 -2.43
N PHE A 218 18.10 -35.02 -2.28
CA PHE A 218 19.03 -35.35 -1.21
C PHE A 218 18.75 -34.63 0.11
N ALA A 219 18.10 -33.46 0.09
CA ALA A 219 17.85 -32.69 1.29
C ALA A 219 16.94 -33.40 2.31
N ARG A 220 17.32 -33.38 3.58
CA ARG A 220 16.53 -33.88 4.72
C ARG A 220 16.62 -32.88 5.87
N GLU A 221 15.50 -32.73 6.58
CA GLU A 221 15.37 -31.81 7.72
C GLU A 221 15.03 -32.62 8.97
N ASP A 222 16.00 -33.29 9.58
CA ASP A 222 15.77 -34.09 10.78
C ASP A 222 16.58 -33.54 11.97
N SER A 223 16.27 -34.01 13.18
CA SER A 223 16.99 -33.56 14.37
C SER A 223 18.46 -33.92 14.25
N ARG A 224 19.37 -32.94 14.46
CA ARG A 224 20.83 -33.13 14.43
C ARG A 224 21.34 -34.22 15.38
N THR A 225 20.49 -34.72 16.28
CA THR A 225 20.77 -35.85 17.19
C THR A 225 20.66 -37.23 16.56
N GLU A 226 19.99 -37.37 15.41
CA GLU A 226 19.72 -38.67 14.76
C GLU A 226 20.68 -39.00 13.61
N GLU A 227 21.41 -38.02 13.08
CA GLU A 227 22.29 -38.19 11.92
C GLU A 227 23.77 -38.31 12.31
N VAL A 228 24.51 -39.12 11.57
CA VAL A 228 25.97 -39.26 11.74
C VAL A 228 26.66 -38.01 11.18
N ALA A 229 27.66 -37.50 11.88
CA ALA A 229 28.46 -36.36 11.42
C ALA A 229 29.01 -36.62 10.00
N GLY A 230 28.68 -35.73 9.05
CA GLY A 230 29.07 -35.82 7.64
C GLY A 230 27.94 -36.15 6.64
N GLU A 231 26.73 -36.48 7.11
CA GLU A 231 25.56 -36.74 6.25
C GLU A 231 24.47 -35.64 6.32
N LEU A 232 24.74 -34.56 7.06
CA LEU A 232 23.85 -33.41 7.21
C LEU A 232 23.79 -32.62 5.89
N PHE A 233 22.62 -32.63 5.27
CA PHE A 233 22.33 -31.85 4.08
C PHE A 233 20.83 -31.56 4.05
N GLY A 234 20.46 -30.36 4.45
CA GLY A 234 19.10 -29.84 4.53
C GLY A 234 18.91 -28.61 3.65
N LEU A 235 17.94 -27.76 4.01
CA LEU A 235 17.65 -26.55 3.25
C LEU A 235 18.74 -25.48 3.43
N GLU A 236 19.35 -25.39 4.62
CA GLU A 236 20.41 -24.42 4.92
C GLU A 236 21.61 -24.60 3.98
N GLU A 237 22.07 -25.84 3.77
CA GLU A 237 23.17 -26.13 2.83
C GLU A 237 22.78 -25.80 1.39
N ILE A 238 21.53 -26.08 0.98
CA ILE A 238 21.03 -25.69 -0.34
C ILE A 238 21.07 -24.15 -0.49
N GLN A 239 20.61 -23.40 0.50
CA GLN A 239 20.60 -21.93 0.45
C GLN A 239 22.03 -21.36 0.38
N SER A 240 22.99 -21.98 1.08
CA SER A 240 24.40 -21.64 0.98
C SER A 240 24.94 -21.89 -0.43
N ASP A 241 24.68 -23.06 -1.01
CA ASP A 241 25.08 -23.38 -2.40
C ASP A 241 24.50 -22.36 -3.39
N ILE A 242 23.22 -22.00 -3.23
CA ILE A 242 22.54 -21.01 -4.09
C ILE A 242 23.20 -19.63 -3.97
N THR A 243 23.55 -19.22 -2.75
CA THR A 243 24.23 -17.93 -2.50
C THR A 243 25.61 -17.90 -3.18
N GLU A 244 26.37 -18.99 -3.08
CA GLU A 244 27.68 -19.14 -3.71
C GLU A 244 27.57 -19.14 -5.25
N ILE A 245 26.56 -19.82 -5.80
CA ILE A 245 26.24 -19.78 -7.24
C ILE A 245 25.90 -18.36 -7.67
N GLY A 246 25.07 -17.64 -6.91
CA GLY A 246 24.72 -16.24 -7.17
C GLY A 246 25.95 -15.35 -7.27
N GLN A 247 26.86 -15.45 -6.30
CA GLN A 247 28.10 -14.66 -6.28
C GLN A 247 29.05 -14.99 -7.44
N ARG A 248 29.13 -16.27 -7.84
CA ARG A 248 30.05 -16.71 -8.90
C ARG A 248 29.53 -16.52 -10.31
N VAL A 249 28.24 -16.78 -10.54
CA VAL A 249 27.63 -16.89 -11.87
C VAL A 249 26.83 -15.64 -12.24
N PHE A 250 26.24 -14.97 -11.24
CA PHE A 250 25.35 -13.81 -11.42
C PHE A 250 25.86 -12.56 -10.69
N GLY A 251 27.18 -12.48 -10.46
CA GLY A 251 27.84 -11.29 -9.88
C GLY A 251 27.56 -10.02 -10.70
N LYS A 252 27.70 -8.85 -10.05
CA LYS A 252 27.23 -7.54 -10.56
C LYS A 252 27.51 -7.33 -12.06
N GLY A 253 26.45 -7.39 -12.87
CA GLY A 253 26.44 -7.01 -14.29
C GLY A 253 26.68 -8.13 -15.30
N GLN A 254 26.70 -9.40 -14.90
CA GLN A 254 26.80 -10.53 -15.82
C GLN A 254 25.50 -11.36 -15.84
N ASP A 255 24.94 -11.53 -17.04
CA ASP A 255 23.90 -12.53 -17.27
C ASP A 255 24.57 -13.91 -17.34
N GLY A 256 24.42 -14.69 -16.28
CA GLY A 256 24.84 -16.08 -16.24
C GLY A 256 24.10 -16.95 -17.27
N PRO A 257 24.55 -18.19 -17.50
CA PRO A 257 23.86 -19.13 -18.39
C PRO A 257 22.41 -19.34 -17.93
N GLY A 258 21.43 -19.04 -18.80
CA GLY A 258 20.00 -19.13 -18.47
C GLY A 258 19.36 -17.86 -17.88
N GLY A 259 20.13 -16.76 -17.75
CA GLY A 259 19.65 -15.44 -17.35
C GLY A 259 19.13 -15.33 -15.91
N TYR A 260 18.74 -14.11 -15.51
CA TYR A 260 18.23 -13.82 -14.15
C TYR A 260 17.02 -14.68 -13.74
N GLY A 261 16.19 -15.13 -14.70
CA GLY A 261 15.02 -15.97 -14.43
C GLY A 261 15.37 -17.34 -13.83
N THR A 262 16.49 -17.94 -14.25
CA THR A 262 16.95 -19.23 -13.69
C THR A 262 17.41 -19.06 -12.25
N PHE A 263 18.12 -17.96 -11.94
CA PHE A 263 18.57 -17.66 -10.59
C PHE A 263 17.42 -17.26 -9.66
N PHE A 264 16.43 -16.52 -10.16
CA PHE A 264 15.19 -16.24 -9.45
C PHE A 264 14.45 -17.54 -9.09
N LEU A 265 14.26 -18.43 -10.07
CA LEU A 265 13.63 -19.74 -9.83
C LEU A 265 14.40 -20.55 -8.78
N LEU A 266 15.74 -20.54 -8.84
CA LEU A 266 16.58 -21.23 -7.86
C LEU A 266 16.35 -20.71 -6.44
N GLN A 267 16.33 -19.39 -6.24
CA GLN A 267 16.07 -18.78 -4.94
C GLN A 267 14.65 -19.07 -4.44
N ILE A 268 13.63 -19.03 -5.32
CA ILE A 268 12.25 -19.40 -4.98
C ILE A 268 12.17 -20.86 -4.52
N LEU A 269 12.83 -21.79 -5.22
CA LEU A 269 12.87 -23.20 -4.84
C LEU A 269 13.64 -23.42 -3.53
N GLY A 270 14.69 -22.64 -3.28
CA GLY A 270 15.44 -22.63 -2.03
C GLY A 270 14.72 -21.95 -0.86
N GLY A 271 13.53 -21.38 -1.08
CA GLY A 271 12.80 -20.63 -0.05
C GLY A 271 13.49 -19.34 0.40
N MET A 272 14.37 -18.78 -0.43
CA MET A 272 15.06 -17.50 -0.21
C MET A 272 14.20 -16.36 -0.75
N PHE A 273 12.97 -16.23 -0.23
CA PHE A 273 11.93 -15.42 -0.84
C PHE A 273 12.28 -13.93 -0.86
N GLU A 274 12.82 -13.39 0.22
CA GLU A 274 13.21 -11.98 0.33
C GLU A 274 14.31 -11.63 -0.68
N GLN A 275 15.38 -12.45 -0.76
CA GLN A 275 16.44 -12.23 -1.74
C GLN A 275 15.95 -12.40 -3.18
N ALA A 276 15.04 -13.36 -3.43
CA ALA A 276 14.44 -13.56 -4.75
C ALA A 276 13.67 -12.33 -5.22
N ILE A 277 12.88 -11.70 -4.34
CA ILE A 277 12.15 -10.46 -4.65
C ILE A 277 13.11 -9.32 -4.92
N ALA A 278 14.14 -9.13 -4.08
CA ALA A 278 15.14 -8.09 -4.28
C ALA A 278 15.86 -8.25 -5.63
N CYS A 279 16.29 -9.46 -5.95
CA CYS A 279 16.93 -9.79 -7.23
C CYS A 279 15.99 -9.55 -8.42
N LEU A 280 14.72 -9.91 -8.29
CA LEU A 280 13.73 -9.70 -9.35
C LEU A 280 13.40 -8.21 -9.54
N ALA A 281 13.44 -7.40 -8.48
CA ALA A 281 13.13 -5.97 -8.56
C ALA A 281 14.10 -5.20 -9.50
N ASP A 282 15.37 -5.60 -9.53
CA ASP A 282 16.39 -5.00 -10.41
C ASP A 282 16.14 -5.28 -11.91
N HIS A 283 15.44 -6.38 -12.24
CA HIS A 283 15.28 -6.85 -13.62
C HIS A 283 13.84 -6.73 -14.14
N ALA A 284 12.85 -6.98 -13.28
CA ALA A 284 11.42 -6.99 -13.58
C ALA A 284 10.61 -6.46 -12.38
N PRO A 285 10.62 -5.14 -12.12
CA PRO A 285 10.05 -4.54 -10.92
C PRO A 285 8.54 -4.81 -10.77
N ILE A 286 7.78 -4.78 -11.86
CA ILE A 286 6.35 -5.10 -11.84
C ILE A 286 6.13 -6.53 -11.36
N SER A 287 6.88 -7.49 -11.90
CA SER A 287 6.78 -8.89 -11.47
C SER A 287 7.21 -9.06 -10.01
N ALA A 288 8.25 -8.36 -9.56
CA ALA A 288 8.70 -8.40 -8.17
C ALA A 288 7.60 -7.96 -7.19
N VAL A 289 6.88 -6.87 -7.49
CA VAL A 289 5.76 -6.39 -6.68
C VAL A 289 4.68 -7.47 -6.54
N HIS A 290 4.25 -8.06 -7.66
CA HIS A 290 3.17 -9.05 -7.64
C HIS A 290 3.58 -10.38 -7.01
N PHE A 291 4.83 -10.82 -7.20
CA PHE A 291 5.37 -11.98 -6.50
C PHE A 291 5.46 -11.72 -4.99
N ALA A 292 5.89 -10.52 -4.58
CA ALA A 292 5.93 -10.15 -3.17
C ALA A 292 4.53 -10.16 -2.55
N ILE A 293 3.52 -9.59 -3.22
CA ILE A 293 2.11 -9.63 -2.79
C ILE A 293 1.64 -11.07 -2.62
N ALA A 294 1.92 -11.94 -3.60
CA ALA A 294 1.50 -13.33 -3.53
C ALA A 294 2.15 -14.08 -2.36
N LEU A 295 3.46 -13.91 -2.16
CA LEU A 295 4.19 -14.52 -1.03
C LEU A 295 3.68 -13.99 0.32
N ASP A 296 3.44 -12.69 0.39
CA ASP A 296 2.98 -12.02 1.60
C ASP A 296 1.55 -12.45 1.97
N PHE A 297 0.65 -12.59 0.99
CA PHE A 297 -0.70 -13.11 1.21
C PHE A 297 -0.71 -14.47 1.93
N TYR A 298 0.26 -15.35 1.63
CA TYR A 298 0.37 -16.65 2.30
C TYR A 298 1.20 -16.61 3.59
N GLY A 299 1.86 -15.50 3.92
CA GLY A 299 2.73 -15.37 5.08
C GLY A 299 4.16 -15.89 4.86
N LEU A 300 4.65 -15.87 3.62
CA LEU A 300 5.98 -16.36 3.22
C LEU A 300 6.98 -15.24 2.94
N LEU A 301 6.69 -14.02 3.40
CA LEU A 301 7.55 -12.86 3.23
C LEU A 301 7.80 -12.22 4.60
N ARG A 302 9.06 -12.05 4.97
CA ARG A 302 9.47 -11.28 6.14
C ARG A 302 9.57 -9.82 5.75
N VAL A 303 8.80 -8.98 6.43
CA VAL A 303 8.82 -7.53 6.19
C VAL A 303 9.66 -6.79 7.22
N SER A 304 10.21 -5.66 6.81
CA SER A 304 10.91 -4.72 7.68
C SER A 304 10.00 -3.57 8.10
N ASP A 305 10.40 -2.84 9.15
CA ASP A 305 9.66 -1.66 9.61
C ASP A 305 9.97 -0.46 8.70
N PHE A 306 8.93 0.14 8.13
CA PHE A 306 9.03 1.22 7.14
C PHE A 306 9.83 2.41 7.68
N TYR A 307 9.59 2.81 8.94
CA TYR A 307 10.20 3.99 9.52
C TYR A 307 11.70 3.82 9.85
N THR A 308 12.19 2.59 9.94
CA THR A 308 13.61 2.30 10.27
C THR A 308 14.42 1.82 9.07
N SER A 309 13.76 1.30 8.03
CA SER A 309 14.42 0.67 6.88
C SER A 309 14.98 1.66 5.85
N GLY A 310 14.56 2.92 5.87
CA GLY A 310 14.93 3.91 4.86
C GLY A 310 14.48 3.50 3.45
N ASP A 311 15.30 3.85 2.44
CA ASP A 311 14.98 3.64 1.02
C ASP A 311 15.41 2.26 0.48
N GLU A 312 16.06 1.42 1.30
CA GLU A 312 16.54 0.11 0.86
C GLU A 312 15.39 -0.92 0.80
N LEU A 313 15.28 -1.64 -0.33
CA LEU A 313 14.26 -2.67 -0.51
C LEU A 313 14.54 -3.91 0.34
N LEU A 314 15.80 -4.39 0.34
CA LEU A 314 16.26 -5.54 1.09
C LEU A 314 17.06 -5.08 2.31
N THR A 315 16.58 -5.41 3.49
CA THR A 315 17.23 -5.11 4.78
C THR A 315 17.43 -6.39 5.58
N PHE A 316 18.06 -6.29 6.75
CA PHE A 316 18.35 -7.43 7.61
C PHE A 316 17.91 -7.17 9.04
N SER A 317 17.34 -8.19 9.67
CA SER A 317 16.97 -8.14 11.08
C SER A 317 18.22 -8.17 11.97
N THR A 318 18.02 -7.96 13.28
CA THR A 318 19.10 -8.09 14.27
C THR A 318 19.75 -9.48 14.29
N LYS A 319 19.03 -10.51 13.83
CA LYS A 319 19.51 -11.89 13.68
C LYS A 319 20.06 -12.19 12.28
N GLN A 320 20.29 -11.17 11.46
CA GLN A 320 20.75 -11.29 10.07
C GLN A 320 19.77 -12.07 9.16
N ALA A 321 18.49 -12.11 9.51
CA ALA A 321 17.46 -12.65 8.62
C ALA A 321 17.08 -11.57 7.58
N PRO A 322 16.98 -11.90 6.29
CA PRO A 322 16.61 -10.95 5.25
C PRO A 322 15.15 -10.49 5.43
N GLN A 323 14.88 -9.23 5.09
CA GLN A 323 13.57 -8.60 5.20
C GLN A 323 13.31 -7.69 4.00
N ILE A 324 12.05 -7.56 3.58
CA ILE A 324 11.63 -6.66 2.51
C ILE A 324 10.87 -5.46 3.07
N ASN A 325 11.24 -4.26 2.63
CA ASN A 325 10.45 -3.05 2.88
C ASN A 325 9.20 -3.04 1.98
N PHE A 326 8.22 -3.89 2.33
CA PHE A 326 7.03 -4.16 1.53
C PHE A 326 6.17 -2.91 1.34
N ALA A 327 6.02 -2.09 2.37
CA ALA A 327 5.29 -0.83 2.27
C ALA A 327 5.95 0.15 1.29
N SER A 328 7.28 0.26 1.28
CA SER A 328 8.02 1.07 0.29
C SER A 328 7.82 0.52 -1.13
N LEU A 329 7.91 -0.81 -1.32
CA LEU A 329 7.69 -1.47 -2.60
C LEU A 329 6.31 -1.13 -3.19
N ILE A 330 5.25 -1.23 -2.37
CA ILE A 330 3.87 -0.91 -2.79
C ILE A 330 3.69 0.58 -3.06
N THR A 331 4.18 1.44 -2.17
CA THR A 331 4.02 2.90 -2.32
C THR A 331 4.80 3.43 -3.51
N GLN A 332 5.97 2.87 -3.83
CA GLN A 332 6.74 3.23 -5.02
C GLN A 332 6.07 2.74 -6.30
N TYR A 333 5.58 1.50 -6.33
CA TYR A 333 4.88 0.95 -7.49
C TYR A 333 3.64 1.76 -7.87
N THR A 334 2.83 2.16 -6.88
CA THR A 334 1.62 2.95 -7.14
C THR A 334 1.90 4.34 -7.70
N ARG A 335 3.08 4.94 -7.47
CA ARG A 335 3.43 6.28 -7.99
C ARG A 335 3.28 6.40 -9.50
N GLU A 336 3.48 5.32 -10.24
CA GLU A 336 3.40 5.30 -11.71
C GLU A 336 1.99 5.57 -12.26
N PHE A 337 0.94 5.23 -11.49
CA PHE A 337 -0.44 5.27 -11.99
C PHE A 337 -1.47 5.86 -11.02
N ARG A 338 -1.11 6.12 -9.75
CA ARG A 338 -2.06 6.47 -8.69
C ARG A 338 -2.86 7.75 -8.92
N THR A 339 -2.35 8.69 -9.73
CA THR A 339 -3.08 9.90 -10.12
C THR A 339 -4.08 9.68 -11.25
N GLY A 340 -3.89 8.65 -12.08
CA GLY A 340 -4.80 8.30 -13.17
C GLY A 340 -5.82 7.21 -12.81
N TYR A 341 -5.45 6.28 -11.91
CA TYR A 341 -6.26 5.13 -11.52
C TYR A 341 -6.38 5.05 -9.99
N VAL A 342 -7.20 5.92 -9.42
CA VAL A 342 -7.30 6.11 -7.97
C VAL A 342 -7.83 4.87 -7.23
N GLU A 343 -8.78 4.16 -7.80
CA GLU A 343 -9.35 2.96 -7.15
C GLU A 343 -8.33 1.81 -7.09
N ALA A 344 -7.62 1.57 -8.20
CA ALA A 344 -6.55 0.58 -8.23
C ALA A 344 -5.46 0.89 -7.21
N ALA A 345 -5.07 2.16 -7.06
CA ALA A 345 -4.07 2.54 -6.06
C ALA A 345 -4.51 2.22 -4.63
N VAL A 346 -5.79 2.43 -4.30
CA VAL A 346 -6.35 2.04 -3.00
C VAL A 346 -6.26 0.53 -2.80
N ASP A 347 -6.58 -0.27 -3.82
CA ASP A 347 -6.44 -1.74 -3.75
C ASP A 347 -5.02 -2.14 -3.32
N TYR A 348 -3.99 -1.58 -3.95
CA TYR A 348 -2.60 -1.85 -3.59
C TYR A 348 -2.24 -1.37 -2.17
N PHE A 349 -2.66 -0.17 -1.76
CA PHE A 349 -2.39 0.31 -0.40
C PHE A 349 -2.99 -0.60 0.66
N THR A 350 -4.17 -1.16 0.43
CA THR A 350 -4.80 -2.07 1.42
C THR A 350 -3.97 -3.33 1.67
N LEU A 351 -3.13 -3.75 0.71
CA LEU A 351 -2.27 -4.91 0.87
C LEU A 351 -1.15 -4.70 1.90
N ILE A 352 -0.77 -3.45 2.21
CA ILE A 352 0.20 -3.16 3.29
C ILE A 352 -0.29 -3.74 4.62
N CYS A 353 -1.61 -3.69 4.86
CA CYS A 353 -2.24 -4.24 6.06
C CYS A 353 -2.32 -5.77 6.10
N LEU A 354 -1.83 -6.50 5.08
CA LEU A 354 -1.61 -7.94 5.22
C LEU A 354 -0.71 -8.21 6.42
N ASN A 355 0.35 -7.42 6.62
CA ASN A 355 1.32 -7.58 7.71
C ASN A 355 0.89 -6.95 9.04
N ALA A 356 -0.36 -6.50 9.17
CA ALA A 356 -0.87 -5.96 10.43
C ALA A 356 -1.18 -7.05 11.48
N ASP A 357 -1.12 -8.33 11.09
CA ASP A 357 -1.22 -9.49 11.97
C ASP A 357 0.04 -9.72 12.81
N LEU A 358 1.18 -9.13 12.41
CA LEU A 358 2.46 -9.31 13.08
C LEU A 358 2.40 -8.84 14.55
N PRO A 359 3.07 -9.57 15.47
CA PRO A 359 3.02 -9.25 16.88
C PRO A 359 3.79 -7.96 17.21
N GLY A 360 3.39 -7.31 18.30
CA GLY A 360 4.08 -6.15 18.87
C GLY A 360 3.89 -4.86 18.06
N GLU A 361 4.91 -4.00 18.09
CA GLU A 361 4.85 -2.68 17.43
C GLU A 361 4.99 -2.78 15.90
N LEU A 362 5.55 -3.88 15.37
CA LEU A 362 5.74 -4.04 13.94
C LEU A 362 4.39 -4.10 13.20
N GLY A 363 3.44 -4.92 13.65
CA GLY A 363 2.11 -4.99 13.01
C GLY A 363 1.33 -3.68 13.08
N LYS A 364 1.43 -2.97 14.22
CA LYS A 364 0.85 -1.62 14.36
C LYS A 364 1.51 -0.61 13.41
N SER A 365 2.83 -0.68 13.26
CA SER A 365 3.58 0.15 12.31
C SER A 365 3.09 -0.07 10.88
N GLN A 366 2.92 -1.33 10.45
CA GLN A 366 2.41 -1.64 9.11
C GLN A 366 1.02 -1.05 8.86
N ALA A 367 0.11 -1.16 9.84
CA ALA A 367 -1.21 -0.53 9.74
C ALA A 367 -1.12 1.01 9.70
N SER A 368 -0.28 1.62 10.54
CA SER A 368 -0.04 3.06 10.56
C SER A 368 0.45 3.59 9.22
N VAL A 369 1.41 2.89 8.60
CA VAL A 369 1.97 3.26 7.28
C VAL A 369 0.92 3.17 6.19
N CYS A 370 0.07 2.14 6.21
CA CYS A 370 -1.07 2.06 5.29
C CYS A 370 -1.99 3.28 5.43
N HIS A 371 -2.34 3.65 6.66
CA HIS A 371 -3.24 4.77 6.91
C HIS A 371 -2.60 6.11 6.53
N GLU A 372 -1.31 6.27 6.80
CA GLU A 372 -0.52 7.45 6.41
C GLU A 372 -0.44 7.60 4.89
N ALA A 373 -0.10 6.53 4.17
CA ALA A 373 -0.07 6.51 2.72
C ALA A 373 -1.43 6.87 2.11
N LEU A 374 -2.53 6.38 2.69
CA LEU A 374 -3.88 6.74 2.26
C LEU A 374 -4.18 8.23 2.50
N ARG A 375 -3.82 8.78 3.67
CA ARG A 375 -4.02 10.21 3.98
C ARG A 375 -3.25 11.11 3.02
N GLU A 376 -1.98 10.81 2.75
CA GLU A 376 -1.18 11.56 1.79
C GLU A 376 -1.77 11.46 0.38
N PHE A 377 -2.17 10.26 -0.02
CA PHE A 377 -2.75 9.99 -1.33
C PHE A 377 -4.08 10.74 -1.57
N ILE A 378 -4.93 10.83 -0.53
CA ILE A 378 -6.17 11.61 -0.56
C ILE A 378 -5.88 13.08 -0.87
N LEU A 379 -4.87 13.67 -0.21
CA LEU A 379 -4.50 15.07 -0.39
C LEU A 379 -3.75 15.33 -1.71
N GLU A 380 -2.98 14.36 -2.19
CA GLU A 380 -2.27 14.45 -3.47
C GLU A 380 -3.21 14.44 -4.67
N THR A 381 -4.17 13.52 -4.69
CA THR A 381 -5.12 13.37 -5.82
C THR A 381 -6.21 14.44 -5.80
N ARG A 382 -6.67 14.81 -4.59
CA ARG A 382 -7.83 15.66 -4.31
C ARG A 382 -9.14 15.07 -4.89
N ASP A 383 -9.20 13.76 -5.12
CA ASP A 383 -10.39 13.04 -5.57
C ASP A 383 -11.25 12.56 -4.39
N PHE A 384 -11.54 13.49 -3.46
CA PHE A 384 -12.22 13.22 -2.19
C PHE A 384 -13.54 12.48 -2.35
N ALA A 385 -14.32 12.82 -3.39
CA ALA A 385 -15.62 12.22 -3.68
C ALA A 385 -15.54 10.71 -3.96
N ILE A 386 -14.47 10.28 -4.64
CA ILE A 386 -14.25 8.87 -5.00
C ILE A 386 -13.65 8.15 -3.80
N LEU A 387 -12.63 8.75 -3.16
CA LEU A 387 -11.85 8.10 -2.11
C LEU A 387 -12.61 7.99 -0.78
N LEU A 388 -13.17 9.10 -0.31
CA LEU A 388 -13.82 9.21 1.00
C LEU A 388 -15.34 9.11 0.93
N GLY A 389 -15.91 9.48 -0.22
CA GLY A 389 -17.35 9.51 -0.43
C GLY A 389 -17.92 10.91 -0.38
N ASP A 390 -19.22 11.01 -0.17
CA ASP A 390 -19.96 12.28 -0.19
C ASP A 390 -21.17 12.20 0.76
N ILE A 391 -21.72 13.35 1.15
CA ILE A 391 -22.94 13.45 1.96
C ILE A 391 -24.03 14.06 1.07
N ARG A 392 -25.15 13.35 0.94
CA ARG A 392 -26.33 13.85 0.21
C ARG A 392 -27.05 14.95 0.98
N SER A 393 -27.90 15.70 0.29
CA SER A 393 -28.74 16.76 0.88
C SER A 393 -29.71 16.27 1.96
N ASP A 394 -30.06 14.98 1.94
CA ASP A 394 -30.86 14.30 2.97
C ASP A 394 -30.06 13.87 4.21
N GLY A 395 -28.74 14.10 4.22
CA GLY A 395 -27.83 13.70 5.28
C GLY A 395 -27.30 12.26 5.15
N ASN A 396 -27.71 11.50 4.13
CA ASN A 396 -27.21 10.14 3.93
C ASN A 396 -25.81 10.14 3.33
N ARG A 397 -24.91 9.34 3.93
CA ARG A 397 -23.51 9.23 3.50
C ARG A 397 -23.34 8.18 2.40
N ILE A 398 -22.70 8.58 1.31
CA ILE A 398 -22.28 7.70 0.22
C ILE A 398 -20.85 7.26 0.51
N LYS A 399 -20.63 5.95 0.59
CA LYS A 399 -19.31 5.38 0.91
C LYS A 399 -18.32 5.49 -0.24
N GLY A 400 -17.16 6.08 0.05
CA GLY A 400 -16.01 6.10 -0.85
C GLY A 400 -15.33 4.74 -1.00
N VAL A 401 -14.39 4.66 -1.94
CA VAL A 401 -13.61 3.45 -2.26
C VAL A 401 -12.85 2.91 -1.05
N ILE A 402 -12.28 3.79 -0.21
CA ILE A 402 -11.50 3.40 0.97
C ILE A 402 -12.42 2.79 2.03
N GLU A 403 -13.56 3.41 2.30
CA GLU A 403 -14.52 2.91 3.29
C GLU A 403 -15.18 1.59 2.88
N ARG A 404 -15.32 1.31 1.58
CA ARG A 404 -15.76 -0.02 1.12
C ARG A 404 -14.78 -1.13 1.49
N ARG A 405 -13.51 -0.79 1.70
CA ARG A 405 -12.40 -1.71 2.03
C ARG A 405 -11.98 -1.62 3.50
N LEU A 406 -12.83 -1.06 4.36
CA LEU A 406 -12.55 -0.73 5.76
C LEU A 406 -11.97 -1.91 6.58
N LYS A 407 -12.49 -3.12 6.37
CA LYS A 407 -11.99 -4.34 7.03
C LYS A 407 -10.55 -4.70 6.62
N LEU A 408 -10.15 -4.42 5.39
CA LEU A 408 -8.81 -4.76 4.87
C LEU A 408 -7.75 -3.87 5.49
N ILE A 409 -8.07 -2.60 5.74
CA ILE A 409 -7.19 -1.63 6.40
C ILE A 409 -7.24 -1.69 7.93
N LYS A 410 -7.82 -2.77 8.49
CA LYS A 410 -7.91 -3.07 9.93
C LYS A 410 -8.58 -1.97 10.77
N LEU A 411 -9.53 -1.26 10.18
CA LEU A 411 -10.43 -0.37 10.92
C LEU A 411 -11.74 -1.11 11.21
N ILE A 412 -12.34 -0.85 12.36
CA ILE A 412 -13.49 -1.60 12.87
C ILE A 412 -14.78 -1.10 12.23
N ASP A 413 -14.97 0.22 12.27
CA ASP A 413 -16.21 0.86 11.87
C ASP A 413 -15.98 2.22 11.20
N GLN A 414 -17.10 2.85 10.82
CA GLN A 414 -17.10 4.15 10.18
C GLN A 414 -16.54 5.25 11.09
N GLU A 415 -16.79 5.19 12.40
CA GLU A 415 -16.33 6.22 13.34
C GLU A 415 -14.81 6.26 13.39
N GLU A 416 -14.18 5.09 13.51
CA GLU A 416 -12.73 4.96 13.48
C GLU A 416 -12.14 5.39 12.12
N PHE A 417 -12.81 5.07 11.01
CA PHE A 417 -12.42 5.55 9.68
C PHE A 417 -12.46 7.07 9.55
N LEU A 418 -13.54 7.71 10.01
CA LEU A 418 -13.67 9.17 9.97
C LEU A 418 -12.56 9.80 10.81
N LYS A 419 -12.31 9.30 12.02
CA LYS A 419 -11.29 9.83 12.93
C LYS A 419 -9.86 9.63 12.41
N THR A 420 -9.52 8.43 11.96
CA THR A 420 -8.13 8.04 11.64
C THR A 420 -7.71 8.48 10.24
N ILE A 421 -8.63 8.46 9.28
CA ILE A 421 -8.33 8.84 7.88
C ILE A 421 -8.80 10.26 7.61
N THR A 422 -10.08 10.57 7.81
CA THR A 422 -10.68 11.82 7.32
C THR A 422 -10.28 13.03 8.16
N VAL A 423 -10.42 12.97 9.49
CA VAL A 423 -10.06 14.06 10.42
C VAL A 423 -8.56 14.33 10.38
N GLN A 424 -7.72 13.30 10.37
CA GLN A 424 -6.27 13.49 10.29
C GLN A 424 -5.84 14.07 8.94
N ALA A 425 -6.44 13.65 7.82
CA ALA A 425 -6.20 14.29 6.53
C ALA A 425 -6.66 15.76 6.53
N ALA A 426 -7.78 16.06 7.19
CA ALA A 426 -8.28 17.43 7.35
C ALA A 426 -7.32 18.32 8.14
N ALA A 427 -6.74 17.79 9.22
CA ALA A 427 -5.72 18.48 10.01
C ALA A 427 -4.47 18.79 9.18
N VAL A 428 -3.96 17.82 8.41
CA VAL A 428 -2.82 18.04 7.52
C VAL A 428 -3.13 19.06 6.42
N ALA A 429 -4.35 19.06 5.87
CA ALA A 429 -4.79 20.08 4.92
C ALA A 429 -4.84 21.48 5.56
N ASP A 430 -5.30 21.56 6.81
CA ASP A 430 -5.38 22.82 7.56
C ASP A 430 -3.99 23.39 7.85
N ASP A 431 -3.06 22.56 8.30
CA ASP A 431 -1.66 22.93 8.56
C ASP A 431 -0.94 23.40 7.29
N LYS A 432 -1.29 22.83 6.13
CA LYS A 432 -0.79 23.26 4.81
C LYS A 432 -1.48 24.52 4.27
N GLY A 433 -2.50 25.05 4.95
CA GLY A 433 -3.27 26.22 4.52
C GLY A 433 -4.24 25.94 3.37
N LEU A 434 -4.56 24.68 3.10
CA LEU A 434 -5.54 24.27 2.08
C LEU A 434 -6.96 24.34 2.65
N ILE A 435 -7.44 25.58 2.86
CA ILE A 435 -8.69 25.86 3.59
C ILE A 435 -9.91 25.15 3.00
N ALA A 436 -10.08 25.18 1.66
CA ALA A 436 -11.22 24.55 1.01
C ALA A 436 -11.23 23.02 1.20
N ASP A 437 -10.05 22.39 1.12
CA ASP A 437 -9.88 20.95 1.32
C ASP A 437 -10.13 20.57 2.78
N ALA A 438 -9.58 21.34 3.72
CA ALA A 438 -9.80 21.13 5.16
C ALA A 438 -11.28 21.25 5.52
N VAL A 439 -11.98 22.28 5.00
CA VAL A 439 -13.43 22.48 5.21
C VAL A 439 -14.24 21.30 4.67
N LEU A 440 -13.95 20.83 3.46
CA LEU A 440 -14.62 19.66 2.90
C LEU A 440 -14.36 18.40 3.74
N LEU A 441 -13.11 18.15 4.12
CA LEU A 441 -12.73 16.96 4.87
C LEU A 441 -13.36 16.94 6.27
N TYR A 442 -13.33 18.06 7.01
CA TYR A 442 -14.01 18.15 8.30
C TYR A 442 -15.53 18.03 8.16
N HIS A 443 -16.12 18.56 7.09
CA HIS A 443 -17.54 18.35 6.81
C HIS A 443 -17.87 16.86 6.57
N LEU A 444 -17.07 16.16 5.77
CA LEU A 444 -17.21 14.72 5.51
C LEU A 444 -16.98 13.86 6.77
N ALA A 445 -16.18 14.36 7.72
CA ALA A 445 -15.94 13.77 9.02
C ALA A 445 -17.00 14.11 10.08
N GLU A 446 -18.04 14.87 9.72
CA GLU A 446 -19.08 15.38 10.63
C GLU A 446 -18.58 16.30 11.76
N GLU A 447 -17.38 16.88 11.59
CA GLU A 447 -16.74 17.83 12.50
C GLU A 447 -17.15 19.27 12.16
N TYR A 448 -18.45 19.54 12.24
CA TYR A 448 -19.04 20.80 11.75
C TYR A 448 -18.56 22.05 12.50
N ASP A 449 -18.19 21.92 13.77
CA ASP A 449 -17.65 23.04 14.55
C ASP A 449 -16.25 23.44 14.07
N ASN A 450 -15.40 22.46 13.73
CA ASN A 450 -14.08 22.70 13.15
C ASN A 450 -14.19 23.40 11.80
N VAL A 451 -15.19 23.02 10.98
CA VAL A 451 -15.48 23.72 9.72
C VAL A 451 -15.72 25.22 9.95
N ILE A 452 -16.59 25.58 10.90
CA ILE A 452 -16.89 26.99 11.18
C ILE A 452 -15.67 27.71 11.79
N SER A 453 -14.90 27.04 12.64
CA SER A 453 -13.65 27.61 13.20
C SER A 453 -12.65 28.00 12.11
N ILE A 454 -12.43 27.12 11.13
CA ILE A 454 -11.53 27.36 9.99
C ILE A 454 -12.07 28.50 9.10
N ILE A 455 -13.37 28.50 8.81
CA ILE A 455 -14.01 29.58 8.06
C ILE A 455 -13.87 30.92 8.78
N ASN A 456 -14.06 30.95 10.11
CA ASN A 456 -13.89 32.15 10.91
C ASN A 456 -12.46 32.70 10.81
N ARG A 457 -11.45 31.83 10.84
CA ARG A 457 -10.05 32.23 10.65
C ARG A 457 -9.82 32.79 9.25
N ALA A 458 -10.33 32.12 8.21
CA ALA A 458 -10.22 32.54 6.82
C ALA A 458 -10.90 33.91 6.56
N LEU A 459 -12.11 34.10 7.08
CA LEU A 459 -12.83 35.38 7.02
C LEU A 459 -12.08 36.47 7.80
N ALA A 460 -11.58 36.15 8.99
CA ALA A 460 -10.83 37.11 9.79
C ALA A 460 -9.53 37.54 9.10
N ASP A 461 -8.87 36.66 8.36
CA ASP A 461 -7.72 37.00 7.53
C ASP A 461 -8.14 37.86 6.33
N ALA A 462 -9.28 37.58 5.68
CA ALA A 462 -9.81 38.38 4.57
C ALA A 462 -10.22 39.81 4.98
N VAL A 463 -10.75 39.98 6.21
CA VAL A 463 -11.03 41.28 6.83
C VAL A 463 -9.74 42.07 7.06
N ALA A 464 -8.65 41.39 7.45
CA ALA A 464 -7.38 42.02 7.76
C ALA A 464 -6.63 42.59 6.53
N VAL A 465 -6.98 42.15 5.32
CA VAL A 465 -6.43 42.67 4.05
C VAL A 465 -6.80 44.15 3.89
N ASP A 466 -5.81 44.99 3.54
CA ASP A 466 -5.99 46.42 3.33
C ASP A 466 -7.00 46.69 2.18
N LEU A 467 -7.66 47.85 2.22
CA LEU A 467 -8.70 48.22 1.25
C LEU A 467 -8.10 48.36 -0.17
N GLY A 468 -8.70 47.70 -1.15
CA GLY A 468 -8.23 47.72 -2.55
C GLY A 468 -7.18 46.66 -2.90
N ASP A 469 -6.65 45.93 -1.91
CA ASP A 469 -5.82 44.76 -2.15
C ASP A 469 -6.68 43.52 -2.41
N SER A 470 -6.24 42.67 -3.34
CA SER A 470 -6.94 41.42 -3.63
C SER A 470 -6.73 40.41 -2.49
N ALA A 471 -7.83 39.95 -1.89
CA ALA A 471 -7.78 38.85 -0.93
C ALA A 471 -7.14 37.59 -1.54
N LYS A 472 -6.42 36.80 -0.73
CA LYS A 472 -5.85 35.53 -1.19
C LYS A 472 -6.98 34.62 -1.68
N LYS A 473 -6.94 34.27 -2.96
CA LYS A 473 -7.87 33.29 -3.55
C LYS A 473 -7.58 31.90 -3.00
N LEU A 474 -8.63 31.19 -2.63
CA LEU A 474 -8.57 29.78 -2.26
C LEU A 474 -8.30 28.95 -3.50
N GLN A 475 -7.58 27.84 -3.33
CA GLN A 475 -7.41 26.87 -4.40
C GLN A 475 -8.72 26.08 -4.56
N PRO A 476 -9.45 26.21 -5.69
CA PRO A 476 -10.72 25.51 -5.84
C PRO A 476 -10.50 23.99 -5.92
N LEU A 477 -11.54 23.25 -5.52
CA LEU A 477 -11.60 21.79 -5.59
C LEU A 477 -11.77 21.30 -7.04
N LYS A 478 -11.30 20.09 -7.32
CA LYS A 478 -11.61 19.43 -8.60
C LYS A 478 -13.07 18.93 -8.57
N PRO A 479 -13.92 19.31 -9.54
CA PRO A 479 -15.27 18.76 -9.64
C PRO A 479 -15.22 17.27 -10.01
N ARG A 480 -16.19 16.50 -9.52
CA ARG A 480 -16.36 15.07 -9.86
C ARG A 480 -16.45 14.93 -11.39
N THR A 481 -15.42 14.40 -12.02
CA THR A 481 -15.51 13.86 -13.37
C THR A 481 -15.83 12.37 -13.24
N THR A 482 -16.96 11.95 -13.81
CA THR A 482 -17.26 10.53 -13.97
C THR A 482 -16.26 9.92 -14.97
N PRO A 483 -15.69 8.73 -14.71
CA PRO A 483 -14.66 8.12 -15.57
C PRO A 483 -15.09 7.69 -16.98
N ASP A 484 -16.25 8.13 -17.49
CA ASP A 484 -16.74 7.74 -18.83
C ASP A 484 -16.43 8.76 -19.94
N SER A 485 -15.64 9.81 -19.64
CA SER A 485 -15.47 10.95 -20.56
C SER A 485 -14.16 10.97 -21.37
N GLN A 486 -13.30 9.96 -21.28
CA GLN A 486 -12.06 9.92 -22.06
C GLN A 486 -11.74 8.51 -22.59
N GLY A 487 -12.24 8.21 -23.80
CA GLY A 487 -11.59 7.23 -24.70
C GLY A 487 -12.48 6.18 -25.35
N GLN A 488 -13.34 6.55 -26.31
CA GLN A 488 -13.65 5.72 -27.50
C GLN A 488 -14.37 6.54 -28.59
N PRO A 489 -14.01 6.42 -29.88
CA PRO A 489 -14.75 7.05 -30.97
C PRO A 489 -15.94 6.19 -31.44
N GLN A 490 -17.11 6.83 -31.48
CA GLN A 490 -18.24 6.64 -32.41
C GLN A 490 -19.32 5.53 -32.21
N GLN A 491 -20.56 6.03 -32.25
CA GLN A 491 -21.85 5.46 -32.69
C GLN A 491 -22.78 4.77 -31.66
N GLN A 492 -23.65 5.57 -31.02
CA GLN A 492 -25.14 5.48 -31.11
C GLN A 492 -25.83 6.52 -30.21
N PRO A 493 -27.08 6.97 -30.53
CA PRO A 493 -27.66 8.17 -29.92
C PRO A 493 -28.44 7.90 -28.63
N GLN A 494 -28.18 8.77 -27.65
CA GLN A 494 -29.11 9.30 -26.63
C GLN A 494 -29.85 8.30 -25.73
N GLN A 495 -29.33 8.14 -24.51
CA GLN A 495 -30.13 8.21 -23.28
C GLN A 495 -29.37 9.00 -22.20
N ALA A 496 -30.09 9.91 -21.57
CA ALA A 496 -29.58 11.06 -20.83
C ALA A 496 -28.68 10.71 -19.64
N GLY A 497 -27.53 11.39 -19.57
CA GLY A 497 -26.69 11.43 -18.37
C GLY A 497 -27.45 12.08 -17.21
N ALA A 498 -27.31 11.50 -16.02
CA ALA A 498 -27.83 12.08 -14.80
C ALA A 498 -27.14 13.44 -14.55
N PRO A 499 -27.89 14.51 -14.24
CA PRO A 499 -27.31 15.81 -13.95
C PRO A 499 -26.50 15.75 -12.66
N THR A 500 -25.36 16.44 -12.62
CA THR A 500 -24.71 16.84 -11.37
C THR A 500 -25.75 17.52 -10.47
N GLU A 501 -26.15 16.86 -9.38
CA GLU A 501 -27.12 17.40 -8.44
C GLU A 501 -26.57 18.69 -7.81
N GLN A 502 -27.23 19.81 -8.11
CA GLN A 502 -27.03 21.08 -7.41
C GLN A 502 -27.37 20.85 -5.92
N GLY A 503 -26.35 20.70 -5.08
CA GLY A 503 -26.52 20.43 -3.65
C GLY A 503 -25.55 19.42 -3.02
N SER A 504 -24.60 18.83 -3.78
CA SER A 504 -23.55 17.98 -3.19
C SER A 504 -22.55 18.77 -2.33
N SER A 505 -21.97 18.13 -1.31
CA SER A 505 -21.01 18.79 -0.40
C SER A 505 -19.78 19.37 -1.10
N LEU A 506 -19.36 18.76 -2.21
CA LEU A 506 -18.31 19.25 -3.10
C LEU A 506 -18.69 20.53 -3.83
N SER A 507 -19.95 20.67 -4.25
CA SER A 507 -20.42 21.87 -4.95
C SER A 507 -20.44 23.10 -4.02
N LEU A 508 -20.65 22.88 -2.72
CA LEU A 508 -20.66 23.93 -1.71
C LEU A 508 -19.27 24.49 -1.37
N THR A 509 -18.24 23.66 -1.54
CA THR A 509 -16.85 23.94 -1.16
C THR A 509 -15.95 24.28 -2.35
N ALA A 510 -16.40 24.05 -3.59
CA ALA A 510 -15.70 24.39 -4.82
C ALA A 510 -15.75 25.89 -5.14
N VAL A 511 -15.13 26.70 -4.27
CA VAL A 511 -15.20 28.16 -4.29
C VAL A 511 -13.80 28.75 -4.07
N ASP A 512 -13.46 29.84 -4.78
CA ASP A 512 -12.18 30.55 -4.66
C ASP A 512 -12.23 31.72 -3.66
N ASP A 513 -13.41 32.17 -3.27
CA ASP A 513 -13.64 33.24 -2.29
C ASP A 513 -14.04 32.71 -0.90
N PRO A 514 -13.30 33.03 0.19
CA PRO A 514 -13.68 32.66 1.55
C PRO A 514 -15.04 33.18 1.99
N VAL A 515 -15.52 34.32 1.46
CA VAL A 515 -16.83 34.88 1.79
C VAL A 515 -17.96 34.02 1.22
N VAL A 516 -17.82 33.58 -0.04
CA VAL A 516 -18.81 32.72 -0.68
C VAL A 516 -18.82 31.33 -0.04
N LEU A 517 -17.63 30.78 0.27
CA LEU A 517 -17.52 29.53 1.03
C LEU A 517 -18.24 29.61 2.39
N ALA A 518 -18.01 30.70 3.13
CA ALA A 518 -18.66 30.93 4.40
C ALA A 518 -20.19 31.02 4.27
N LYS A 519 -20.70 31.77 3.28
CA LYS A 519 -22.14 31.91 3.00
C LYS A 519 -22.79 30.56 2.67
N ASN A 520 -22.14 29.75 1.85
CA ASN A 520 -22.63 28.41 1.50
C ASN A 520 -22.73 27.50 2.72
N MET A 521 -21.65 27.40 3.50
CA MET A 521 -21.57 26.48 4.65
C MET A 521 -22.47 26.91 5.81
N ILE A 522 -22.47 28.20 6.17
CA ILE A 522 -23.33 28.70 7.25
C ILE A 522 -24.81 28.64 6.85
N GLY A 523 -25.13 28.87 5.56
CA GLY A 523 -26.48 28.74 5.01
C GLY A 523 -27.01 27.31 5.14
N LEU A 524 -26.18 26.33 4.77
CA LEU A 524 -26.50 24.90 4.95
C LEU A 524 -26.74 24.57 6.43
N TYR A 525 -25.82 24.95 7.31
CA TYR A 525 -25.88 24.57 8.72
C TYR A 525 -26.99 25.26 9.51
N ASN A 526 -27.37 26.48 9.14
CA ASN A 526 -28.49 27.18 9.77
C ASN A 526 -29.86 26.66 9.31
N THR A 527 -29.94 26.11 8.10
CA THR A 527 -31.21 25.59 7.54
C THR A 527 -31.55 24.21 8.12
N ASN A 528 -30.54 23.42 8.50
CA ASN A 528 -30.74 22.07 9.03
C ASN A 528 -30.48 22.01 10.55
N ALA A 529 -31.52 21.70 11.32
CA ALA A 529 -31.47 21.62 12.78
C ALA A 529 -30.45 20.61 13.31
N LEU A 530 -30.16 19.53 12.57
CA LEU A 530 -29.19 18.50 12.97
C LEU A 530 -27.75 19.05 12.98
N TYR A 531 -27.40 19.89 12.01
CA TYR A 531 -26.09 20.56 11.98
C TYR A 531 -26.03 21.68 13.01
N TYR A 532 -27.10 22.47 13.13
CA TYR A 532 -27.19 23.60 14.03
C TYR A 532 -26.88 23.24 15.50
N GLN A 533 -27.29 22.06 15.96
CA GLN A 533 -27.05 21.61 17.34
C GLN A 533 -25.60 21.18 17.61
N LYS A 534 -24.86 20.74 16.57
CA LYS A 534 -23.49 20.24 16.70
C LYS A 534 -22.42 21.35 16.68
N ILE A 535 -22.81 22.61 16.44
CA ILE A 535 -21.88 23.74 16.30
C ILE A 535 -22.01 24.66 17.52
N HIS A 536 -20.88 25.06 18.11
CA HIS A 536 -20.89 25.98 19.24
C HIS A 536 -21.48 27.34 18.85
N GLN A 537 -22.31 27.90 19.73
CA GLN A 537 -22.96 29.19 19.48
C GLN A 537 -21.94 30.31 19.23
N ILE A 538 -20.86 30.34 20.02
CA ILE A 538 -19.78 31.32 19.90
C ILE A 538 -19.18 31.33 18.48
N ASN A 539 -18.95 30.16 17.90
CA ASN A 539 -18.37 30.03 16.55
C ASN A 539 -19.33 30.51 15.46
N ARG A 540 -20.63 30.25 15.61
CA ARG A 540 -21.66 30.71 14.65
C ARG A 540 -21.88 32.21 14.71
N ASP A 541 -21.98 32.74 15.92
CA ASP A 541 -22.16 34.18 16.14
C ASP A 541 -20.95 34.94 15.59
N ALA A 542 -19.73 34.41 15.80
CA ALA A 542 -18.51 34.95 15.21
C ALA A 542 -18.53 34.93 13.67
N CYS A 543 -18.97 33.82 13.06
CA CYS A 543 -19.09 33.72 11.60
C CYS A 543 -20.07 34.75 11.04
N GLY A 544 -21.25 34.87 11.66
CA GLY A 544 -22.25 35.86 11.26
C GLY A 544 -21.74 37.30 11.37
N LEU A 545 -21.00 37.62 12.43
CA LEU A 545 -20.40 38.94 12.62
C LEU A 545 -19.29 39.24 11.59
N LEU A 546 -18.45 38.26 11.28
CA LEU A 546 -17.40 38.38 10.26
C LEU A 546 -17.99 38.55 8.85
N LEU A 547 -19.08 37.85 8.52
CA LEU A 547 -19.79 38.03 7.25
C LEU A 547 -20.34 39.45 7.11
N ARG A 548 -20.99 39.99 8.15
CA ARG A 548 -21.44 41.39 8.16
C ARG A 548 -20.27 42.38 8.10
N THR A 549 -19.14 42.03 8.70
CA THR A 549 -17.91 42.84 8.62
C THR A 549 -17.38 42.91 7.18
N MET A 550 -17.44 41.80 6.43
CA MET A 550 -17.08 41.77 5.02
C MET A 550 -18.07 42.56 4.14
N GLU A 551 -19.36 42.56 4.47
CA GLU A 551 -20.36 43.43 3.82
C GLU A 551 -20.07 44.91 4.06
N ALA A 552 -19.73 45.28 5.30
CA ALA A 552 -19.28 46.63 5.63
C ALA A 552 -18.02 47.01 4.83
N LYS A 553 -17.00 46.12 4.77
CA LYS A 553 -15.79 46.33 3.96
C LYS A 553 -16.13 46.61 2.50
N ALA A 554 -17.03 45.82 1.90
CA ALA A 554 -17.44 46.02 0.51
C ALA A 554 -18.13 47.40 0.30
N ASN A 555 -18.91 47.88 1.28
CA ASN A 555 -19.52 49.22 1.22
C ASN A 555 -18.47 50.35 1.36
N VAL A 556 -17.42 50.15 2.18
CA VAL A 556 -16.28 51.08 2.27
C VAL A 556 -15.54 51.14 0.94
N GLU A 557 -15.23 50.00 0.32
CA GLU A 557 -14.57 49.93 -0.98
C GLU A 557 -15.40 50.53 -2.12
N ALA A 558 -16.72 50.39 -2.05
CA ALA A 558 -17.66 51.01 -3.00
C ALA A 558 -17.88 52.52 -2.77
N GLY A 559 -17.25 53.11 -1.75
CA GLY A 559 -17.39 54.53 -1.41
C GLY A 559 -18.75 54.92 -0.82
N LYS A 560 -19.53 53.96 -0.33
CA LYS A 560 -20.83 54.18 0.33
C LYS A 560 -20.64 54.46 1.81
N TRP A 561 -20.02 55.60 2.15
CA TRP A 561 -19.55 55.91 3.50
C TRP A 561 -20.63 55.88 4.59
N ALA A 562 -21.79 56.49 4.36
CA ALA A 562 -22.89 56.50 5.33
C ALA A 562 -23.42 55.08 5.62
N GLN A 563 -23.67 54.29 4.56
CA GLN A 563 -24.14 52.91 4.71
C GLN A 563 -23.09 52.02 5.40
N ALA A 564 -21.82 52.17 5.03
CA ALA A 564 -20.72 51.45 5.68
C ALA A 564 -20.60 51.78 7.17
N LEU A 565 -20.78 53.05 7.56
CA LEU A 565 -20.74 53.47 8.96
C LEU A 565 -21.93 52.91 9.75
N ASP A 566 -23.13 52.88 9.15
CA ASP A 566 -24.30 52.23 9.73
C ASP A 566 -24.10 50.72 9.91
N ASP A 567 -23.53 50.04 8.91
CA ASP A 567 -23.21 48.62 8.97
C ASP A 567 -22.21 48.32 10.09
N ILE A 568 -21.13 49.11 10.21
CA ILE A 568 -20.13 48.97 11.29
C ILE A 568 -20.78 49.25 12.66
N ASN A 569 -21.65 50.24 12.75
CA ASN A 569 -22.42 50.53 13.98
C ASN A 569 -23.32 49.36 14.37
N ASN A 570 -23.95 48.68 13.41
CA ASN A 570 -24.79 47.52 13.65
C ASN A 570 -24.01 46.27 14.11
N LEU A 571 -22.69 46.22 13.91
CA LEU A 571 -21.83 45.16 14.48
C LEU A 571 -21.75 45.23 16.01
N GLN A 572 -22.01 46.39 16.61
CA GLN A 572 -21.92 46.62 18.07
C GLN A 572 -20.55 46.28 18.69
N ILE A 573 -19.49 46.30 17.87
CA ILE A 573 -18.09 46.09 18.33
C ILE A 573 -17.48 47.41 18.81
N LEU A 574 -17.81 48.52 18.15
CA LEU A 574 -17.27 49.86 18.42
C LEU A 574 -18.32 50.75 19.10
N PRO A 575 -17.93 51.66 20.01
CA PRO A 575 -18.86 52.51 20.73
C PRO A 575 -19.31 53.74 19.90
N LEU A 576 -19.77 53.54 18.67
CA LEU A 576 -20.22 54.61 17.76
C LEU A 576 -21.48 55.34 18.25
N ARG A 577 -22.24 54.74 19.18
CA ARG A 577 -23.44 55.33 19.80
C ARG A 577 -23.18 56.01 21.15
N ALA A 578 -21.92 56.21 21.52
CA ALA A 578 -21.56 56.76 22.83
C ALA A 578 -22.01 58.22 23.01
N GLN A 579 -22.05 59.02 21.95
CA GLN A 579 -22.44 60.44 21.99
C GLN A 579 -21.65 61.23 23.06
N GLY A 580 -20.35 60.94 23.23
CA GLY A 580 -19.51 61.55 24.27
C GLY A 580 -19.61 60.92 25.67
N SER A 581 -20.41 59.86 25.84
CA SER A 581 -20.57 59.16 27.13
C SER A 581 -19.35 58.29 27.47
N VAL A 582 -18.43 58.87 28.25
CA VAL A 582 -17.24 58.16 28.77
C VAL A 582 -17.58 56.86 29.52
N PRO A 583 -18.65 56.78 30.34
CA PRO A 583 -19.04 55.52 30.99
C PRO A 583 -19.38 54.40 29.99
N TYR A 584 -20.07 54.74 28.89
CA TYR A 584 -20.42 53.78 27.84
C TYR A 584 -19.17 53.29 27.09
N ILE A 585 -18.26 54.20 26.73
CA ILE A 585 -16.98 53.86 26.09
C ILE A 585 -16.14 52.94 26.98
N ARG A 586 -16.09 53.22 28.29
CA ARG A 586 -15.39 52.38 29.26
C ARG A 586 -16.01 50.99 29.37
N SER A 587 -17.34 50.90 29.37
CA SER A 587 -18.06 49.62 29.39
C SER A 587 -17.77 48.80 28.12
N ALA A 588 -17.78 49.42 26.94
CA ALA A 588 -17.40 48.78 25.69
C ALA A 588 -15.94 48.29 25.72
N ALA A 589 -15.01 49.09 26.25
CA ALA A 589 -13.61 48.70 26.40
C ALA A 589 -13.40 47.55 27.39
N GLN A 590 -14.21 47.48 28.45
CA GLN A 590 -14.21 46.37 29.41
C GLN A 590 -14.83 45.08 28.84
N ALA A 591 -15.81 45.20 27.94
CA ALA A 591 -16.41 44.06 27.25
C ALA A 591 -15.52 43.53 26.11
N PHE A 592 -14.66 44.37 25.53
CA PHE A 592 -13.79 44.02 24.39
C PHE A 592 -12.98 42.72 24.56
N PRO A 593 -12.35 42.40 25.72
CA PRO A 593 -11.60 41.16 25.91
C PRO A 593 -12.46 39.88 25.89
N SER A 594 -13.79 40.01 26.04
CA SER A 594 -14.72 38.87 25.98
C SER A 594 -15.08 38.46 24.54
N LEU A 595 -14.73 39.30 23.55
CA LEU A 595 -14.96 38.99 22.14
C LEU A 595 -14.03 37.85 21.67
N PRO A 596 -14.52 36.95 20.78
CA PRO A 596 -13.69 35.91 20.18
C PRO A 596 -12.41 36.48 19.55
N PRO A 597 -11.25 35.80 19.64
CA PRO A 597 -9.97 36.28 19.10
C PRO A 597 -10.03 36.63 17.62
N VAL A 598 -10.79 35.86 16.83
CA VAL A 598 -11.01 36.09 15.38
C VAL A 598 -11.71 37.41 15.07
N ILE A 599 -12.49 37.95 16.02
CA ILE A 599 -13.16 39.26 15.90
C ILE A 599 -12.25 40.36 16.44
N SER A 600 -11.73 40.19 17.66
CA SER A 600 -10.97 41.24 18.35
C SER A 600 -9.67 41.62 17.62
N ARG A 601 -9.03 40.68 16.92
CA ARG A 601 -7.86 40.96 16.08
C ARG A 601 -8.15 41.97 14.95
N ASN A 602 -9.40 42.02 14.47
CA ASN A 602 -9.81 42.89 13.35
C ASN A 602 -10.35 44.25 13.79
N ALA A 603 -10.42 44.52 15.10
CA ALA A 603 -10.92 45.78 15.63
C ALA A 603 -10.12 46.99 15.12
N GLY A 604 -8.80 46.83 14.91
CA GLY A 604 -7.97 47.89 14.34
C GLY A 604 -8.43 48.32 12.94
N GLN A 605 -8.74 47.36 12.06
CA GLN A 605 -9.23 47.66 10.71
C GLN A 605 -10.61 48.31 10.76
N LEU A 606 -11.52 47.82 11.62
CA LEU A 606 -12.84 48.42 11.83
C LEU A 606 -12.76 49.88 12.29
N ILE A 607 -11.85 50.19 13.21
CA ILE A 607 -11.60 51.58 13.67
C ILE A 607 -11.12 52.44 12.49
N MET A 608 -10.18 51.93 11.69
CA MET A 608 -9.66 52.66 10.53
C MET A 608 -10.74 52.92 9.47
N TRP A 609 -11.56 51.92 9.15
CA TRP A 609 -12.68 52.07 8.21
C TRP A 609 -13.71 53.07 8.71
N SER A 610 -14.03 53.04 10.02
CA SER A 610 -14.94 53.99 10.64
C SER A 610 -14.40 55.43 10.55
N MET A 611 -13.12 55.64 10.86
CA MET A 611 -12.47 56.95 10.74
C MET A 611 -12.45 57.45 9.29
N MET A 612 -12.17 56.58 8.33
CA MET A 612 -12.22 56.92 6.90
C MET A 612 -13.64 57.31 6.47
N CYS A 613 -14.67 56.54 6.86
CA CYS A 613 -16.05 56.86 6.53
C CYS A 613 -16.47 58.19 7.15
N ILE A 614 -16.15 58.43 8.43
CA ILE A 614 -16.45 59.70 9.12
C ILE A 614 -15.78 60.88 8.42
N GLY A 615 -14.49 60.79 8.08
CA GLY A 615 -13.76 61.87 7.42
C GLY A 615 -14.33 62.20 6.04
N ARG A 616 -14.57 61.19 5.20
CA ARG A 616 -15.12 61.37 3.84
C ARG A 616 -16.56 61.87 3.86
N GLU A 617 -17.38 61.36 4.77
CA GLU A 617 -18.78 61.79 4.89
C GLU A 617 -18.88 63.23 5.40
N ARG A 618 -18.00 63.62 6.33
CA ARG A 618 -17.93 65.00 6.81
C ARG A 618 -17.40 65.97 5.75
N GLU A 619 -16.39 65.58 4.98
CA GLU A 619 -15.91 66.32 3.80
C GLU A 619 -17.06 66.55 2.80
N ARG A 620 -17.85 65.50 2.52
CA ARG A 620 -19.04 65.57 1.65
C ARG A 620 -20.09 66.54 2.17
N LEU A 621 -20.37 66.53 3.48
CA LEU A 621 -21.33 67.44 4.12
C LEU A 621 -20.86 68.90 4.10
N GLN A 622 -19.55 69.14 4.19
CA GLN A 622 -18.94 70.48 4.17
C GLN A 622 -18.81 71.08 2.76
N GLN A 623 -18.63 70.25 1.72
CA GLN A 623 -18.51 70.70 0.33
C GLN A 623 -19.87 71.01 -0.36
N GLY A 624 -21.00 70.76 0.30
CA GLY A 624 -22.33 71.03 -0.25
C GLY A 624 -22.63 72.53 -0.40
N ALA A 625 -23.08 72.96 -1.58
CA ALA A 625 -23.29 74.37 -1.96
C ALA A 625 -24.32 75.18 -1.12
N TYR A 626 -25.00 74.55 -0.15
CA TYR A 626 -25.94 75.21 0.77
C TYR A 626 -25.72 74.69 2.19
N ALA A 627 -25.32 75.58 3.11
CA ALA A 627 -25.20 75.29 4.52
C ALA A 627 -26.60 75.25 5.16
N ASN A 628 -26.98 74.09 5.70
CA ASN A 628 -28.20 73.89 6.48
C ASN A 628 -27.79 73.51 7.91
N ASP A 629 -28.44 74.07 8.94
CA ASP A 629 -28.19 73.74 10.36
C ASP A 629 -28.20 72.22 10.62
N MET A 630 -29.06 71.47 9.91
CA MET A 630 -29.14 70.02 10.02
C MET A 630 -27.89 69.28 9.50
N ARG A 631 -27.21 69.82 8.48
CA ARG A 631 -25.94 69.25 7.98
C ARG A 631 -24.79 69.51 8.95
N GLN A 632 -24.82 70.69 9.58
CA GLN A 632 -23.80 71.07 10.55
C GLN A 632 -23.93 70.24 11.84
N SER A 633 -25.16 70.04 12.32
CA SER A 633 -25.46 69.10 13.41
C SER A 633 -24.96 67.69 13.13
N LEU A 634 -25.22 67.15 11.93
CA LEU A 634 -24.76 65.81 11.55
C LEU A 634 -23.22 65.72 11.45
N ALA A 635 -22.57 66.77 10.94
CA ALA A 635 -21.11 66.84 10.89
C ALA A 635 -20.48 66.91 12.29
N ASP A 636 -21.14 67.58 13.24
CA ASP A 636 -20.72 67.65 14.64
C ASP A 636 -20.94 66.30 15.35
N GLU A 637 -22.05 65.61 15.09
CA GLU A 637 -22.28 64.24 15.57
C GLU A 637 -21.20 63.27 15.08
N LEU A 638 -20.84 63.32 13.80
CA LEU A 638 -19.75 62.53 13.22
C LEU A 638 -18.39 62.84 13.88
N LEU A 639 -18.13 64.11 14.22
CA LEU A 639 -16.92 64.50 14.94
C LEU A 639 -16.91 63.93 16.37
N VAL A 640 -18.06 63.91 17.05
CA VAL A 640 -18.19 63.26 18.37
C VAL A 640 -17.92 61.76 18.26
N MET A 641 -18.46 61.07 17.24
CA MET A 641 -18.18 59.65 17.01
C MET A 641 -16.69 59.37 16.82
N ALA A 642 -15.96 60.23 16.08
CA ALA A 642 -14.52 60.08 15.91
C ALA A 642 -13.75 60.29 17.23
N LYS A 643 -14.17 61.24 18.08
CA LYS A 643 -13.60 61.42 19.44
C LYS A 643 -13.82 60.18 20.29
N ASP A 644 -15.03 59.63 20.25
CA ASP A 644 -15.41 58.43 21.02
C ASP A 644 -14.57 57.21 20.61
N LEU A 645 -14.31 57.05 19.30
CA LEU A 645 -13.39 56.03 18.76
C LEU A 645 -11.94 56.23 19.23
N MET A 646 -11.43 57.47 19.27
CA MET A 646 -10.07 57.74 19.76
C MET A 646 -9.93 57.41 21.25
N VAL A 647 -10.90 57.79 22.07
CA VAL A 647 -10.92 57.46 23.51
C VAL A 647 -10.97 55.94 23.69
N PHE A 648 -11.83 55.25 22.93
CA PHE A 648 -11.91 53.80 22.93
C PHE A 648 -10.58 53.13 22.54
N ALA A 649 -9.98 53.54 21.42
CA ALA A 649 -8.69 53.03 20.95
C ALA A 649 -7.58 53.23 21.98
N GLY A 650 -7.57 54.39 22.68
CA GLY A 650 -6.66 54.67 23.78
C GLY A 650 -6.87 53.78 25.01
N MET A 651 -8.10 53.34 25.29
CA MET A 651 -8.40 52.41 26.39
C MET A 651 -7.98 50.97 26.08
N ILE A 652 -8.05 50.53 24.83
CA ILE A 652 -7.65 49.18 24.42
C ILE A 652 -6.20 49.12 23.91
N LYS A 653 -5.33 50.02 24.37
CA LYS A 653 -4.16 50.39 23.57
C LYS A 653 -3.18 49.24 23.25
N TYR A 654 -2.99 48.36 24.23
CA TYR A 654 -2.08 47.21 24.15
C TYR A 654 -2.64 46.04 23.33
N LYS A 655 -3.86 46.16 22.81
CA LYS A 655 -4.54 45.14 22.00
C LYS A 655 -4.58 45.48 20.51
N LEU A 656 -4.20 46.70 20.12
CA LEU A 656 -4.15 47.14 18.72
C LEU A 656 -2.71 47.15 18.19
N PRO A 657 -2.49 46.85 16.90
CA PRO A 657 -1.18 47.00 16.27
C PRO A 657 -0.66 48.45 16.27
N PRO A 658 0.65 48.70 16.38
CA PRO A 658 1.24 50.04 16.38
C PRO A 658 0.83 50.91 15.17
N ARG A 659 0.75 50.30 13.98
CA ARG A 659 0.35 50.96 12.71
C ARG A 659 -1.03 51.63 12.79
N VAL A 660 -1.94 51.09 13.61
CA VAL A 660 -3.28 51.66 13.78
C VAL A 660 -3.20 53.05 14.44
N TYR A 661 -2.25 53.29 15.34
CA TYR A 661 -2.10 54.60 16.00
C TYR A 661 -1.50 55.67 15.09
N GLU A 662 -0.52 55.31 14.28
CA GLU A 662 0.06 56.23 13.30
C GLU A 662 -1.00 56.69 12.29
N MET A 663 -1.80 55.74 11.82
CA MET A 663 -2.90 56.00 10.90
C MET A 663 -4.05 56.77 11.57
N LEU A 664 -4.36 56.49 12.84
CA LEU A 664 -5.33 57.26 13.63
C LEU A 664 -4.90 58.69 13.88
N ALA A 665 -3.60 58.93 14.15
CA ALA A 665 -3.08 60.28 14.32
C ALA A 665 -3.18 61.09 13.02
N LYS A 666 -2.91 60.46 11.87
CA LYS A 666 -3.07 61.07 10.55
C LYS A 666 -4.54 61.35 10.23
N ALA A 667 -5.42 60.35 10.40
CA ALA A 667 -6.86 60.51 10.17
C ALA A 667 -7.50 61.52 11.14
N GLY A 668 -7.02 61.58 12.40
CA GLY A 668 -7.43 62.57 13.38
C GLY A 668 -7.09 63.99 12.95
N GLY A 669 -5.89 64.21 12.40
CA GLY A 669 -5.49 65.51 11.84
C GLY A 669 -6.35 65.93 10.63
N GLU A 670 -6.72 64.99 9.77
CA GLU A 670 -7.60 65.24 8.60
C GLU A 670 -9.05 65.55 9.01
N ILE A 671 -9.53 64.96 10.10
CA ILE A 671 -10.86 65.22 10.67
C ILE A 671 -10.85 66.46 11.59
N GLY A 672 -9.69 67.07 11.88
CA GLY A 672 -9.59 68.27 12.73
C GLY A 672 -9.83 67.98 14.22
N LEU A 673 -9.25 66.89 14.72
CA LEU A 673 -9.26 66.45 16.12
C LEU A 673 -8.06 66.94 16.92
#